data_AF-A0A3L8BPG0-F1
#
_entry.id   AF-A0A3L8BPG0-F1
#
_cell.length_a   1.000
_cell.length_b   1.000
_cell.length_c   1.000
_cell.angle_alpha   90.00
_cell.angle_beta   90.00
_cell.angle_gamma   90.00
#
_symmetry.space_group_name_H-M   'P 1'
#
loop_
_entity.id
_entity.type
_entity.pdbx_description
1 polymer ?
#
loop_
_entity_poly.entity_id
_entity_poly.type
_entity_poly.pdbx_seq_one_letter_code
_entity_poly.pdbx_strand_id
1 'polypeptide(L)'
;MKTATRTDYRINTTKLHGALEQWDTSWSPECDTPEFYHRISRAIRLLTQYAVSEPYLLRDWVWINAQFRIAHPSNEEVARTSWSAISLFVTLVQQLESGNQDVLMDICWLTDRTVETLLGMLGARAINKFISPEEQKRMDDLIIELAEAENEDLDQLKAFAEGVATEFSEIHHTAYFPSIANKLLGLCQIAHESSEAGYWAKAALRYVCLEDDVINDSQGYVGFLDDIHVIENMYGFVFGELPWKRLIDHAAEKWPFITRVYWQDEDSKNHLTLLLKAVVSCCLDSSLEQNQTRNIVLPDVGPCGFLSAAACVLKEVGSEKKSTIPTPGTLAAFRDGHTLRYVMMADPYKAPDGSELPMVRLKGDDNKKVHIPSEKALLLEPANSKEVTFATKKQLERWLSTVEEDSQTAVHKFHAADTQTSVLYVTTRSDFFAYLETICPYGRRLDELITIEYRSRVNRSALGSETSVVDPTMIVCSSLDVAESILRDRVEGSPKPQYMIVDRAVDHVAMEALKERCRQYNPDMKVIVISRVDTRAGSYPESKDESVWFIQPEAVDPISTATNPISITDIGRGPLAKYVKRQNRASDVRLVTHFVEFAELDEFYQIAQKIKLRAFDEDSALLSFAISAETVLKHISTYPPMGNDISDKHLVHVLGSLAQHAAAMGMYDQDINNLESASDKLLKAVKEKNPKAQALYEIIKDYKTCHIAVASRSVAETFSNRELNLAHSKIKLIPVHDLQSLENVELLLVPGWLGRKEMLHLRLGGWSGVQIHMLYEFECQRSSKQARKLEKTFIYLDKKTQESWKSFSRKNPEAGNPPSVPRDIKVPESSLNVDEHEDEPPEGDDWLESAVREHMSSSTVGQGRQTQVLGRLMFFNDGQHYALFADNAKLVCLNEILGGALNTAELSESDAEKLLWKSTKLLEPGDVLAFPDDPALGDVVDELADAILDDDGATRKQSSLWRNALQKIYEANDYDLDKMQNELSRHGIDRARVTLVSWLFTTKTVAPQNPSQTIPSILLCADIDNSKELADNILKHVNTVYRARRKAGHFLVAQLSTASLSGLGDSAFIEINGRKIRYRVLSISAIDEPARFDASLLGVRSIHDGFLEAGT
;
A
#
# COMPACT_ATOMS: atom_id res chain seq x y z
N MET A 1 -10.46 -15.96 27.04
CA MET A 1 -10.65 -17.15 26.19
C MET A 1 -9.34 -17.42 25.48
N LYS A 2 -8.75 -18.61 25.68
CA LYS A 2 -7.51 -18.99 24.99
C LYS A 2 -7.85 -19.22 23.52
N THR A 3 -7.16 -18.51 22.64
CA THR A 3 -7.16 -18.74 21.20
C THR A 3 -6.90 -20.23 20.95
N ALA A 4 -7.83 -20.86 20.23
CA ALA A 4 -7.75 -22.26 19.89
C ALA A 4 -6.48 -22.48 19.04
N THR A 5 -5.53 -23.21 19.59
CA THR A 5 -4.50 -23.90 18.81
C THR A 5 -5.20 -24.76 17.78
N ARG A 6 -4.87 -24.58 16.48
CA ARG A 6 -5.25 -25.45 15.35
C ARG A 6 -5.37 -26.91 15.83
N THR A 7 -6.59 -27.41 15.91
CA THR A 7 -6.86 -28.81 16.20
C THR A 7 -6.55 -29.63 14.95
N ASP A 8 -5.88 -30.77 15.10
CA ASP A 8 -5.65 -31.77 14.04
C ASP A 8 -6.96 -32.47 13.58
N TYR A 9 -8.10 -31.77 13.67
CA TYR A 9 -9.42 -32.30 13.35
C TYR A 9 -9.61 -32.36 11.83
N ARG A 10 -10.05 -33.52 11.34
CA ARG A 10 -10.30 -33.78 9.92
C ARG A 10 -11.79 -33.93 9.65
N ILE A 11 -12.31 -33.15 8.69
CA ILE A 11 -13.69 -33.20 8.21
C ILE A 11 -13.98 -34.59 7.60
N ASN A 12 -15.06 -35.24 8.04
CA ASN A 12 -15.49 -36.52 7.46
C ASN A 12 -16.57 -36.29 6.38
N THR A 13 -16.12 -35.95 5.18
CA THR A 13 -17.00 -35.54 4.07
C THR A 13 -17.95 -36.64 3.60
N THR A 14 -17.55 -37.92 3.67
CA THR A 14 -18.41 -39.06 3.33
C THR A 14 -19.60 -39.16 4.28
N LYS A 15 -19.36 -38.95 5.58
CA LYS A 15 -20.42 -38.93 6.60
C LYS A 15 -21.39 -37.77 6.36
N LEU A 16 -20.88 -36.59 6.02
CA LEU A 16 -21.69 -35.40 5.77
C LEU A 16 -22.55 -35.53 4.50
N HIS A 17 -22.00 -36.06 3.41
CA HIS A 17 -22.77 -36.35 2.19
C HIS A 17 -23.88 -37.39 2.44
N GLY A 18 -23.56 -38.48 3.16
CA GLY A 18 -24.57 -39.47 3.52
C GLY A 18 -25.69 -38.88 4.38
N ALA A 19 -25.39 -37.91 5.24
CA ALA A 19 -26.40 -37.19 6.01
C ALA A 19 -27.26 -36.25 5.16
N LEU A 20 -26.67 -35.56 4.16
CA LEU A 20 -27.41 -34.73 3.22
C LEU A 20 -28.41 -35.56 2.40
N GLU A 21 -27.99 -36.71 1.86
CA GLU A 21 -28.86 -37.63 1.13
C GLU A 21 -30.02 -38.15 2.00
N GLN A 22 -29.75 -38.45 3.28
CA GLN A 22 -30.80 -38.86 4.22
C GLN A 22 -31.84 -37.75 4.42
N TRP A 23 -31.43 -36.50 4.64
CA TRP A 23 -32.36 -35.40 4.79
C TRP A 23 -33.12 -35.07 3.50
N ASP A 24 -32.48 -35.19 2.34
CA ASP A 24 -33.14 -35.02 1.04
C ASP A 24 -34.31 -36.02 0.83
N THR A 25 -34.17 -37.26 1.32
CA THR A 25 -35.27 -38.25 1.26
C THR A 25 -36.43 -37.96 2.21
N SER A 26 -36.22 -37.08 3.20
CA SER A 26 -37.23 -36.70 4.20
C SER A 26 -38.02 -35.45 3.84
N TRP A 27 -37.69 -34.79 2.73
CA TRP A 27 -38.34 -33.56 2.31
C TRP A 27 -39.82 -33.80 1.96
N SER A 28 -40.68 -32.89 2.43
CA SER A 28 -42.06 -32.76 1.97
C SER A 28 -42.49 -31.28 1.94
N PRO A 29 -43.51 -30.90 1.15
CA PRO A 29 -44.03 -29.54 1.14
C PRO A 29 -44.54 -29.05 2.51
N GLU A 30 -44.99 -29.97 3.36
CA GLU A 30 -45.52 -29.71 4.71
C GLU A 30 -44.42 -29.31 5.73
N CYS A 31 -43.15 -29.39 5.33
CA CYS A 31 -42.02 -29.04 6.18
C CYS A 31 -41.83 -27.53 6.37
N ASP A 32 -42.40 -26.70 5.49
CA ASP A 32 -42.35 -25.24 5.58
C ASP A 32 -43.31 -24.74 6.67
N THR A 33 -42.77 -24.55 7.88
CA THR A 33 -43.54 -24.21 9.09
C THR A 33 -42.86 -23.09 9.86
N PRO A 34 -43.61 -22.24 10.59
CA PRO A 34 -43.03 -21.21 11.46
C PRO A 34 -42.03 -21.81 12.48
N GLU A 35 -42.33 -22.98 13.04
CA GLU A 35 -41.42 -23.68 13.96
C GLU A 35 -40.08 -24.06 13.31
N PHE A 36 -40.07 -24.35 12.01
CA PHE A 36 -38.85 -24.64 11.27
C PHE A 36 -37.97 -23.39 11.19
N TYR A 37 -38.52 -22.25 10.74
CA TYR A 37 -37.78 -20.99 10.68
C TYR A 37 -37.23 -20.53 12.04
N HIS A 38 -38.00 -20.73 13.12
CA HIS A 38 -37.52 -20.46 14.48
C HIS A 38 -36.31 -21.33 14.88
N ARG A 39 -36.29 -22.61 14.50
CA ARG A 39 -35.15 -23.50 14.77
C ARG A 39 -33.90 -23.04 14.04
N ILE A 40 -34.04 -22.60 12.79
CA ILE A 40 -32.93 -22.06 12.00
C ILE A 40 -32.41 -20.78 12.64
N SER A 41 -33.31 -19.86 12.99
CA SER A 41 -32.93 -18.59 13.61
C SER A 41 -32.21 -18.80 14.95
N ARG A 42 -32.65 -19.76 15.76
CA ARG A 42 -31.92 -20.18 16.96
C ARG A 42 -30.53 -20.74 16.63
N ALA A 43 -30.41 -21.59 15.61
CA ALA A 43 -29.12 -22.15 15.20
C ALA A 43 -28.17 -21.06 14.70
N ILE A 44 -28.65 -20.12 13.91
CA ILE A 44 -27.88 -18.95 13.45
C ILE A 44 -27.40 -18.12 14.67
N ARG A 45 -28.29 -17.85 15.64
CA ARG A 45 -27.93 -17.12 16.87
C ARG A 45 -26.94 -17.85 17.78
N LEU A 46 -26.95 -19.19 17.75
CA LEU A 46 -25.93 -19.97 18.45
C LEU A 46 -24.60 -19.92 17.70
N LEU A 47 -24.64 -20.05 16.36
CA LEU A 47 -23.45 -19.98 15.53
C LEU A 47 -22.67 -18.69 15.74
N THR A 48 -23.36 -17.54 15.86
CA THR A 48 -22.70 -16.25 16.14
C THR A 48 -21.85 -16.29 17.41
N GLN A 49 -22.33 -16.93 18.48
CA GLN A 49 -21.60 -17.02 19.75
C GLN A 49 -20.34 -17.90 19.67
N TYR A 50 -20.33 -18.92 18.80
CA TYR A 50 -19.26 -19.92 18.72
C TYR A 50 -18.33 -19.75 17.52
N ALA A 51 -18.74 -19.07 16.45
CA ALA A 51 -18.02 -18.91 15.19
C ALA A 51 -17.51 -17.47 14.98
N VAL A 52 -16.94 -16.86 16.02
CA VAL A 52 -16.50 -15.45 16.00
C VAL A 52 -15.51 -15.16 14.85
N SER A 53 -14.62 -16.09 14.51
CA SER A 53 -13.64 -15.96 13.42
C SER A 53 -14.22 -16.15 12.01
N GLU A 54 -15.46 -16.64 11.90
CA GLU A 54 -16.12 -16.99 10.63
C GLU A 54 -17.43 -16.17 10.39
N PRO A 55 -17.36 -14.83 10.42
CA PRO A 55 -18.54 -13.97 10.36
C PRO A 55 -19.34 -14.08 9.05
N TYR A 56 -18.72 -14.51 7.95
CA TYR A 56 -19.39 -14.69 6.66
C TYR A 56 -20.53 -15.72 6.71
N LEU A 57 -20.43 -16.74 7.58
CA LEU A 57 -21.40 -17.84 7.67
C LEU A 57 -22.83 -17.35 7.95
N LEU A 58 -22.96 -16.27 8.73
CA LEU A 58 -24.26 -15.69 9.08
C LEU A 58 -25.05 -15.29 7.83
N ARG A 59 -24.41 -14.52 6.94
CA ARG A 59 -25.04 -14.04 5.71
C ARG A 59 -25.45 -15.21 4.82
N ASP A 60 -24.56 -16.19 4.65
CA ASP A 60 -24.79 -17.30 3.75
C ASP A 60 -25.92 -18.22 4.23
N TRP A 61 -26.05 -18.46 5.54
CA TRP A 61 -27.18 -19.23 6.08
C TRP A 61 -28.51 -18.47 6.02
N VAL A 62 -28.51 -17.14 6.20
CA VAL A 62 -29.70 -16.32 5.94
C VAL A 62 -30.08 -16.40 4.46
N TRP A 63 -29.10 -16.37 3.55
CA TRP A 63 -29.34 -16.49 2.11
C TRP A 63 -29.88 -17.87 1.71
N ILE A 64 -29.28 -18.96 2.20
CA ILE A 64 -29.76 -20.33 1.95
C ILE A 64 -31.21 -20.48 2.43
N ASN A 65 -31.53 -19.93 3.60
CA ASN A 65 -32.88 -19.95 4.14
C ASN A 65 -33.86 -19.12 3.28
N ALA A 66 -33.43 -17.96 2.80
CA ALA A 66 -34.21 -17.18 1.83
C ALA A 66 -34.45 -17.95 0.52
N GLN A 67 -33.45 -18.69 0.01
CA GLN A 67 -33.64 -19.51 -1.19
C GLN A 67 -34.63 -20.65 -0.96
N PHE A 68 -34.64 -21.27 0.23
CA PHE A 68 -35.66 -22.25 0.59
C PHE A 68 -37.06 -21.64 0.50
N ARG A 69 -37.27 -20.48 1.14
CA ARG A 69 -38.54 -19.75 1.15
C ARG A 69 -39.02 -19.36 -0.26
N ILE A 70 -38.12 -18.80 -1.08
CA ILE A 70 -38.42 -18.36 -2.45
C ILE A 70 -38.69 -19.54 -3.39
N ALA A 71 -37.94 -20.63 -3.24
CA ALA A 71 -38.01 -21.79 -4.14
C ALA A 71 -39.12 -22.78 -3.77
N HIS A 72 -39.50 -22.88 -2.49
CA HIS A 72 -40.54 -23.82 -2.02
C HIS A 72 -41.83 -23.82 -2.86
N PRO A 73 -42.38 -22.66 -3.29
CA PRO A 73 -43.59 -22.63 -4.12
C PRO A 73 -43.37 -22.91 -5.62
N SER A 74 -42.13 -22.91 -6.13
CA SER A 74 -41.86 -22.81 -7.57
C SER A 74 -40.77 -23.73 -8.14
N ASN A 75 -39.84 -24.21 -7.30
CA ASN A 75 -38.70 -25.03 -7.71
C ASN A 75 -38.34 -26.07 -6.61
N GLU A 76 -38.86 -27.28 -6.78
CA GLU A 76 -38.69 -28.40 -5.84
C GLU A 76 -37.22 -28.79 -5.61
N GLU A 77 -36.38 -28.78 -6.65
CA GLU A 77 -34.97 -29.22 -6.56
C GLU A 77 -34.15 -28.30 -5.65
N VAL A 78 -34.36 -26.98 -5.80
CA VAL A 78 -33.72 -25.95 -4.97
C VAL A 78 -34.25 -26.03 -3.54
N ALA A 79 -35.56 -26.18 -3.35
CA ALA A 79 -36.17 -26.31 -2.03
C ALA A 79 -35.65 -27.55 -1.27
N ARG A 80 -35.54 -28.69 -1.95
CA ARG A 80 -34.97 -29.93 -1.41
C ARG A 80 -33.51 -29.79 -0.99
N THR A 81 -32.71 -29.18 -1.86
CA THR A 81 -31.28 -28.93 -1.60
C THR A 81 -31.11 -28.04 -0.37
N SER A 82 -31.82 -26.90 -0.31
CA SER A 82 -31.77 -26.01 0.85
C SER A 82 -32.29 -26.69 2.12
N TRP A 83 -33.39 -27.44 2.05
CA TRP A 83 -33.96 -28.20 3.18
C TRP A 83 -32.94 -29.16 3.80
N SER A 84 -32.27 -29.96 2.96
CA SER A 84 -31.29 -30.95 3.42
C SER A 84 -30.11 -30.29 4.14
N ALA A 85 -29.60 -29.20 3.57
CA ALA A 85 -28.49 -28.45 4.12
C ALA A 85 -28.86 -27.77 5.44
N ILE A 86 -30.01 -27.10 5.51
CA ILE A 86 -30.50 -26.42 6.71
C ILE A 86 -30.72 -27.43 7.85
N SER A 87 -31.33 -28.59 7.56
CA SER A 87 -31.60 -29.62 8.57
C SER A 87 -30.31 -30.19 9.16
N LEU A 88 -29.30 -30.43 8.31
CA LEU A 88 -27.98 -30.84 8.78
C LEU A 88 -27.29 -29.72 9.57
N PHE A 89 -27.37 -28.48 9.11
CA PHE A 89 -26.80 -27.32 9.81
C PHE A 89 -27.32 -27.16 11.23
N VAL A 90 -28.64 -27.22 11.43
CA VAL A 90 -29.26 -27.15 12.76
C VAL A 90 -28.72 -28.26 13.67
N THR A 91 -28.52 -29.47 13.12
CA THR A 91 -27.97 -30.62 13.86
C THR A 91 -26.49 -30.38 14.25
N LEU A 92 -25.69 -29.82 13.35
CA LEU A 92 -24.28 -29.53 13.59
C LEU A 92 -24.11 -28.41 14.63
N VAL A 93 -24.93 -27.36 14.57
CA VAL A 93 -24.90 -26.27 15.57
C VAL A 93 -25.29 -26.78 16.96
N GLN A 94 -26.25 -27.70 17.08
CA GLN A 94 -26.58 -28.33 18.37
C GLN A 94 -25.38 -29.11 18.95
N GLN A 95 -24.59 -29.76 18.09
CA GLN A 95 -23.35 -30.43 18.53
C GLN A 95 -22.30 -29.41 18.97
N LEU A 96 -22.19 -28.29 18.29
CA LEU A 96 -21.32 -27.18 18.66
C LEU A 96 -21.68 -26.62 20.05
N GLU A 97 -22.98 -26.40 20.30
CA GLU A 97 -23.53 -25.98 21.61
C GLU A 97 -23.21 -27.01 22.71
N SER A 98 -23.22 -28.30 22.38
CA SER A 98 -22.86 -29.38 23.32
C SER A 98 -21.36 -29.47 23.66
N GLY A 99 -20.53 -28.58 23.09
CA GLY A 99 -19.10 -28.46 23.37
C GLY A 99 -18.17 -29.08 22.33
N ASN A 100 -18.70 -29.62 21.22
CA ASN A 100 -17.88 -30.16 20.14
C ASN A 100 -17.43 -29.06 19.17
N GLN A 101 -16.34 -28.36 19.53
CA GLN A 101 -15.78 -27.26 18.74
C GLN A 101 -15.30 -27.67 17.35
N ASP A 102 -14.93 -28.94 17.18
CA ASP A 102 -14.44 -29.47 15.91
C ASP A 102 -15.49 -29.42 14.79
N VAL A 103 -16.77 -29.39 15.13
CA VAL A 103 -17.90 -29.32 14.18
C VAL A 103 -17.95 -27.99 13.41
N LEU A 104 -17.26 -26.95 13.89
CA LEU A 104 -17.19 -25.67 13.16
C LEU A 104 -16.63 -25.85 11.74
N MET A 105 -15.63 -26.71 11.57
CA MET A 105 -15.06 -27.02 10.25
C MET A 105 -16.07 -27.74 9.36
N ASP A 106 -16.90 -28.62 9.93
CA ASP A 106 -17.99 -29.29 9.21
C ASP A 106 -19.09 -28.29 8.77
N ILE A 107 -19.35 -27.25 9.58
CA ILE A 107 -20.31 -26.18 9.26
C ILE A 107 -19.78 -25.29 8.14
N CYS A 108 -18.53 -24.84 8.20
CA CYS A 108 -17.90 -24.07 7.13
C CYS A 108 -17.98 -24.81 5.80
N TRP A 109 -17.60 -26.10 5.82
CA TRP A 109 -17.69 -26.97 4.66
C TRP A 109 -19.11 -27.07 4.10
N LEU A 110 -20.10 -27.33 4.96
CA LEU A 110 -21.49 -27.46 4.56
C LEU A 110 -22.00 -26.17 3.91
N THR A 111 -21.59 -25.02 4.44
CA THR A 111 -22.01 -23.69 3.97
C THR A 111 -21.48 -23.45 2.56
N ASP A 112 -20.16 -23.53 2.39
CA ASP A 112 -19.49 -23.30 1.11
C ASP A 112 -20.04 -24.22 0.00
N ARG A 113 -20.29 -25.49 0.34
CA ARG A 113 -20.82 -26.49 -0.58
C ARG A 113 -22.27 -26.24 -0.97
N THR A 114 -23.10 -25.86 -0.01
CA THR A 114 -24.52 -25.57 -0.25
C THR A 114 -24.68 -24.34 -1.12
N VAL A 115 -23.95 -23.26 -0.81
CA VAL A 115 -23.94 -22.03 -1.62
C VAL A 115 -23.51 -22.34 -3.06
N GLU A 116 -22.43 -23.10 -3.24
CA GLU A 116 -21.98 -23.49 -4.57
C GLU A 116 -23.04 -24.27 -5.35
N THR A 117 -23.68 -25.26 -4.71
CA THR A 117 -24.67 -26.12 -5.35
C THR A 117 -25.90 -25.32 -5.77
N LEU A 118 -26.42 -24.46 -4.89
CA LEU A 118 -27.57 -23.61 -5.17
C LEU A 118 -27.27 -22.60 -6.28
N LEU A 119 -26.07 -22.00 -6.32
CA LEU A 119 -25.69 -21.10 -7.41
C LEU A 119 -25.52 -21.82 -8.75
N GLY A 120 -25.12 -23.10 -8.75
CA GLY A 120 -25.13 -23.93 -9.95
C GLY A 120 -26.53 -24.11 -10.54
N MET A 121 -27.55 -24.17 -9.68
CA MET A 121 -28.96 -24.32 -10.08
C MET A 121 -29.62 -22.98 -10.45
N LEU A 122 -29.41 -21.94 -9.65
CA LEU A 122 -30.08 -20.64 -9.76
C LEU A 122 -29.33 -19.63 -10.63
N GLY A 123 -28.07 -19.93 -10.95
CA GLY A 123 -27.12 -19.01 -11.56
C GLY A 123 -26.49 -18.06 -10.53
N ALA A 124 -25.32 -17.53 -10.87
CA ALA A 124 -24.51 -16.72 -9.97
C ALA A 124 -25.19 -15.41 -9.50
N ARG A 125 -26.22 -14.94 -10.22
CA ARG A 125 -27.01 -13.75 -9.90
C ARG A 125 -27.91 -13.92 -8.67
N ALA A 126 -28.13 -15.14 -8.19
CA ALA A 126 -29.00 -15.39 -7.06
C ALA A 126 -28.38 -14.99 -5.70
N ILE A 127 -27.05 -14.84 -5.61
CA ILE A 127 -26.32 -14.62 -4.34
C ILE A 127 -26.68 -13.29 -3.62
N ASN A 128 -27.28 -12.34 -4.34
CA ASN A 128 -27.74 -11.06 -3.78
C ASN A 128 -29.27 -10.98 -3.70
N LYS A 129 -30.00 -12.06 -4.02
CA LYS A 129 -31.46 -12.10 -4.02
C LYS A 129 -31.97 -12.78 -2.76
N PHE A 130 -32.39 -11.97 -1.79
CA PHE A 130 -33.03 -12.43 -0.55
C PHE A 130 -34.55 -12.35 -0.59
N ILE A 131 -35.10 -11.66 -1.59
CA ILE A 131 -36.52 -11.34 -1.73
C ILE A 131 -36.97 -11.69 -3.15
N SER A 132 -38.19 -12.23 -3.28
CA SER A 132 -38.79 -12.53 -4.59
C SER A 132 -39.32 -11.27 -5.29
N PRO A 133 -39.43 -11.25 -6.63
CA PRO A 133 -40.05 -10.13 -7.34
C PRO A 133 -41.49 -9.83 -6.90
N GLU A 134 -42.25 -10.86 -6.51
CA GLU A 134 -43.61 -10.73 -6.00
C GLU A 134 -43.66 -10.09 -4.61
N GLU A 135 -42.70 -10.44 -3.75
CA GLU A 135 -42.51 -9.79 -2.44
C GLU A 135 -42.11 -8.35 -2.59
N GLN A 136 -41.16 -8.05 -3.49
CA GLN A 136 -40.74 -6.69 -3.79
C GLN A 136 -41.92 -5.78 -4.16
N LYS A 137 -42.79 -6.26 -5.04
CA LYS A 137 -43.98 -5.53 -5.41
C LYS A 137 -44.94 -5.31 -4.22
N ARG A 138 -45.13 -6.32 -3.37
CA ARG A 138 -45.99 -6.20 -2.17
C ARG A 138 -45.42 -5.20 -1.16
N MET A 139 -44.10 -5.14 -0.99
CA MET A 139 -43.45 -4.15 -0.14
C MET A 139 -43.65 -2.73 -0.69
N ASP A 140 -43.43 -2.55 -2.01
CA ASP A 140 -43.62 -1.26 -2.67
C ASP A 140 -45.08 -0.76 -2.57
N ASP A 141 -46.06 -1.66 -2.70
CA ASP A 141 -47.48 -1.30 -2.53
C ASP A 141 -47.79 -0.92 -1.07
N LEU A 142 -47.27 -1.69 -0.10
CA LEU A 142 -47.51 -1.46 1.34
C LEU A 142 -46.83 -0.18 1.85
N ILE A 143 -45.61 0.13 1.41
CA ILE A 143 -44.91 1.36 1.85
C ILE A 143 -45.63 2.62 1.37
N ILE A 144 -46.25 2.60 0.19
CA ILE A 144 -47.07 3.70 -0.33
C ILE A 144 -48.33 3.88 0.54
N GLU A 145 -49.00 2.78 0.90
CA GLU A 145 -50.16 2.82 1.81
C GLU A 145 -49.79 3.40 3.18
N LEU A 146 -48.66 2.95 3.75
CA LEU A 146 -48.17 3.43 5.04
C LEU A 146 -47.70 4.88 4.99
N ALA A 147 -47.25 5.37 3.84
CA ALA A 147 -46.97 6.79 3.66
C ALA A 147 -48.27 7.59 3.81
N GLU A 148 -49.35 7.17 3.14
CA GLU A 148 -50.66 7.86 3.12
C GLU A 148 -51.43 7.83 4.44
N ALA A 149 -51.04 6.97 5.40
CA ALA A 149 -51.73 6.85 6.69
C ALA A 149 -51.66 8.11 7.57
N GLU A 150 -52.81 8.60 8.04
CA GLU A 150 -52.92 9.74 8.96
C GLU A 150 -52.85 9.31 10.44
N ASN A 151 -52.06 10.06 11.22
CA ASN A 151 -51.90 10.00 12.69
C ASN A 151 -51.25 8.75 13.29
N GLU A 152 -50.14 8.96 14.00
CA GLU A 152 -49.54 8.04 14.96
C GLU A 152 -48.56 8.80 15.88
N ASP A 153 -48.25 8.22 17.03
CA ASP A 153 -47.31 8.76 17.99
C ASP A 153 -45.87 8.51 17.52
N LEU A 154 -45.24 9.54 16.92
CA LEU A 154 -43.86 9.47 16.43
C LEU A 154 -42.87 9.02 17.50
N ASP A 155 -43.13 9.33 18.77
CA ASP A 155 -42.24 8.93 19.87
C ASP A 155 -42.30 7.41 20.11
N GLN A 156 -43.46 6.77 19.90
CA GLN A 156 -43.59 5.31 20.00
C GLN A 156 -42.89 4.59 18.84
N LEU A 157 -43.05 5.09 17.61
CA LEU A 157 -42.36 4.55 16.43
C LEU A 157 -40.84 4.63 16.59
N LYS A 158 -40.34 5.76 17.09
CA LYS A 158 -38.91 5.93 17.38
C LYS A 158 -38.43 4.98 18.46
N ALA A 159 -39.16 4.86 19.57
CA ALA A 159 -38.76 3.96 20.66
C ALA A 159 -38.72 2.49 20.21
N PHE A 160 -39.67 2.06 19.37
CA PHE A 160 -39.66 0.72 18.79
C PHE A 160 -38.48 0.52 17.83
N ALA A 161 -38.27 1.44 16.89
CA ALA A 161 -37.17 1.38 15.93
C ALA A 161 -35.79 1.44 16.60
N GLU A 162 -35.64 2.21 17.69
CA GLU A 162 -34.43 2.21 18.53
C GLU A 162 -34.21 0.85 19.23
N GLY A 163 -35.30 0.19 19.64
CA GLY A 163 -35.27 -1.19 20.12
C GLY A 163 -34.76 -2.17 19.06
N VAL A 164 -35.35 -2.15 17.86
CA VAL A 164 -34.92 -2.98 16.72
C VAL A 164 -33.47 -2.70 16.31
N ALA A 165 -33.06 -1.42 16.27
CA ALA A 165 -31.69 -1.02 15.99
C ALA A 165 -30.71 -1.59 17.04
N THR A 166 -31.13 -1.62 18.32
CA THR A 166 -30.35 -2.26 19.39
C THR A 166 -30.22 -3.76 19.16
N GLU A 167 -31.30 -4.46 18.81
CA GLU A 167 -31.25 -5.89 18.50
C GLU A 167 -30.35 -6.20 17.29
N PHE A 168 -30.45 -5.44 16.20
CA PHE A 168 -29.54 -5.57 15.06
C PHE A 168 -28.09 -5.30 15.42
N SER A 169 -27.83 -4.38 16.36
CA SER A 169 -26.46 -4.11 16.82
C SER A 169 -25.85 -5.21 17.69
N GLU A 170 -26.68 -5.95 18.43
CA GLU A 170 -26.24 -7.09 19.24
C GLU A 170 -25.84 -8.30 18.39
N ILE A 171 -26.20 -8.31 17.09
CA ILE A 171 -25.74 -9.29 16.11
C ILE A 171 -24.31 -8.90 15.68
N HIS A 172 -23.35 -9.04 16.59
CA HIS A 172 -21.96 -8.55 16.53
C HIS A 172 -21.07 -9.12 15.42
N HIS A 173 -21.62 -9.80 14.42
CA HIS A 173 -20.85 -10.68 13.54
C HIS A 173 -20.75 -10.23 12.10
N THR A 174 -21.43 -9.20 11.63
CA THR A 174 -21.17 -8.67 10.28
C THR A 174 -21.28 -7.15 10.32
N ALA A 175 -20.41 -6.44 9.60
CA ALA A 175 -20.51 -4.98 9.43
C ALA A 175 -21.86 -4.53 8.84
N TYR A 176 -22.63 -5.47 8.30
CA TYR A 176 -23.93 -5.25 7.67
C TYR A 176 -25.03 -4.86 8.65
N PHE A 177 -25.31 -5.64 9.71
CA PHE A 177 -26.41 -5.34 10.64
C PHE A 177 -26.23 -4.04 11.43
N PRO A 178 -25.03 -3.70 11.95
CA PRO A 178 -24.78 -2.38 12.53
C PRO A 178 -24.97 -1.23 11.54
N SER A 179 -24.65 -1.42 10.25
CA SER A 179 -24.95 -0.43 9.20
C SER A 179 -26.46 -0.23 9.03
N ILE A 180 -27.26 -1.32 9.01
CA ILE A 180 -28.73 -1.23 8.99
C ILE A 180 -29.27 -0.52 10.23
N ALA A 181 -28.77 -0.85 11.42
CA ALA A 181 -29.15 -0.18 12.66
C ALA A 181 -28.88 1.33 12.60
N ASN A 182 -27.69 1.74 12.11
CA ASN A 182 -27.35 3.15 11.94
C ASN A 182 -28.24 3.86 10.90
N LYS A 183 -28.64 3.16 9.81
CA LYS A 183 -29.58 3.69 8.82
C LYS A 183 -30.97 3.89 9.42
N LEU A 184 -31.45 2.93 10.20
CA LEU A 184 -32.73 3.03 10.92
C LEU A 184 -32.71 4.22 11.89
N LEU A 185 -31.65 4.39 12.68
CA LEU A 185 -31.48 5.56 13.56
C LEU A 185 -31.40 6.88 12.78
N GLY A 186 -30.80 6.89 11.59
CA GLY A 186 -30.81 8.03 10.69
C GLY A 186 -32.22 8.41 10.22
N LEU A 187 -33.05 7.42 9.85
CA LEU A 187 -34.46 7.64 9.53
C LEU A 187 -35.23 8.20 10.74
N CYS A 188 -34.98 7.70 11.96
CA CYS A 188 -35.56 8.24 13.19
C CYS A 188 -35.23 9.74 13.38
N GLN A 189 -34.03 10.17 13.00
CA GLN A 189 -33.64 11.57 13.10
C GLN A 189 -34.40 12.46 12.13
N ILE A 190 -34.65 12.04 10.88
CA ILE A 190 -35.34 12.88 9.89
C ILE A 190 -36.87 12.79 10.01
N ALA A 191 -37.41 11.72 10.61
CA ALA A 191 -38.86 11.49 10.69
C ALA A 191 -39.68 12.60 11.41
N HIS A 192 -39.06 13.58 12.07
CA HIS A 192 -39.78 14.73 12.65
C HIS A 192 -39.95 15.90 11.67
N GLU A 193 -39.22 15.90 10.55
CA GLU A 193 -39.28 16.98 9.57
C GLU A 193 -40.60 16.95 8.78
N SER A 194 -41.13 18.13 8.46
CA SER A 194 -42.31 18.27 7.60
C SER A 194 -41.96 18.24 6.10
N SER A 195 -40.81 17.65 5.74
CA SER A 195 -40.30 17.51 4.39
C SER A 195 -40.82 16.21 3.75
N GLU A 196 -40.71 16.10 2.42
CA GLU A 196 -40.97 14.84 1.71
C GLU A 196 -40.08 13.70 2.26
N ALA A 197 -38.81 14.02 2.58
CA ALA A 197 -37.89 13.10 3.24
C ALA A 197 -38.39 12.65 4.62
N GLY A 198 -38.92 13.56 5.45
CA GLY A 198 -39.53 13.22 6.74
C GLY A 198 -40.78 12.35 6.61
N TYR A 199 -41.54 12.49 5.53
CA TYR A 199 -42.72 11.68 5.25
C TYR A 199 -42.37 10.22 4.92
N TRP A 200 -41.43 10.00 4.02
CA TRP A 200 -40.95 8.65 3.69
C TRP A 200 -40.19 7.98 4.82
N ALA A 201 -39.46 8.75 5.63
CA ALA A 201 -38.84 8.24 6.85
C ALA A 201 -39.90 7.69 7.83
N LYS A 202 -41.04 8.37 8.00
CA LYS A 202 -42.15 7.85 8.83
C LYS A 202 -42.74 6.56 8.26
N ALA A 203 -42.95 6.49 6.94
CA ALA A 203 -43.45 5.28 6.28
C ALA A 203 -42.54 4.07 6.53
N ALA A 204 -41.22 4.27 6.45
CA ALA A 204 -40.24 3.23 6.75
C ALA A 204 -40.32 2.78 8.23
N LEU A 205 -40.43 3.71 9.18
CA LEU A 205 -40.58 3.37 10.60
C LEU A 205 -41.88 2.63 10.88
N ARG A 206 -42.98 3.00 10.19
CA ARG A 206 -44.26 2.28 10.28
C ARG A 206 -44.13 0.85 9.79
N TYR A 207 -43.44 0.65 8.67
CA TYR A 207 -43.21 -0.67 8.11
C TYR A 207 -42.53 -1.57 9.14
N VAL A 208 -41.42 -1.10 9.71
CA VAL A 208 -40.62 -1.83 10.71
C VAL A 208 -41.40 -2.15 12.00
N CYS A 209 -42.52 -1.47 12.28
CA CYS A 209 -43.36 -1.75 13.44
C CYS A 209 -44.46 -2.80 13.16
N LEU A 210 -44.63 -3.27 11.92
CA LEU A 210 -45.66 -4.23 11.55
C LEU A 210 -45.14 -5.67 11.69
N GLU A 211 -45.61 -6.40 12.70
CA GLU A 211 -45.22 -7.80 12.90
C GLU A 211 -45.75 -8.77 11.80
N ASP A 212 -46.86 -8.42 11.14
CA ASP A 212 -47.52 -9.19 10.07
C ASP A 212 -47.41 -8.46 8.71
N ASP A 213 -46.20 -8.18 8.28
CA ASP A 213 -45.88 -7.53 7.02
C ASP A 213 -45.75 -8.53 5.83
N VAL A 214 -44.89 -8.24 4.84
CA VAL A 214 -44.80 -9.07 3.64
C VAL A 214 -44.15 -10.42 3.96
N ILE A 215 -43.21 -10.44 4.91
CA ILE A 215 -42.51 -11.61 5.44
C ILE A 215 -42.57 -11.59 6.97
N ASN A 216 -43.65 -12.16 7.51
CA ASN A 216 -43.92 -12.24 8.95
C ASN A 216 -42.68 -12.41 9.87
N ASP A 217 -42.51 -11.47 10.80
CA ASP A 217 -41.42 -11.40 11.79
C ASP A 217 -41.27 -12.67 12.64
N SER A 218 -42.36 -13.41 12.87
CA SER A 218 -42.32 -14.68 13.58
C SER A 218 -41.47 -15.74 12.86
N GLN A 219 -41.04 -15.52 11.61
CA GLN A 219 -40.09 -16.37 10.91
C GLN A 219 -38.62 -16.11 11.31
N GLY A 220 -38.36 -15.27 12.32
CA GLY A 220 -37.03 -15.00 12.85
C GLY A 220 -36.15 -14.22 11.87
N TYR A 221 -34.89 -14.59 11.66
CA TYR A 221 -33.95 -13.79 10.84
C TYR A 221 -34.37 -13.62 9.37
N VAL A 222 -35.19 -14.52 8.84
CA VAL A 222 -35.73 -14.38 7.47
C VAL A 222 -36.96 -13.47 7.43
N GLY A 223 -37.67 -13.30 8.56
CA GLY A 223 -38.76 -12.35 8.73
C GLY A 223 -38.29 -10.95 8.37
N PHE A 224 -37.28 -10.46 9.08
CA PHE A 224 -36.69 -9.12 8.88
C PHE A 224 -36.05 -8.80 7.52
N LEU A 225 -36.12 -9.68 6.51
CA LEU A 225 -35.50 -9.42 5.20
C LEU A 225 -36.19 -8.29 4.45
N ASP A 226 -37.52 -8.22 4.51
CA ASP A 226 -38.29 -7.11 3.94
C ASP A 226 -38.08 -5.82 4.73
N ASP A 227 -38.02 -5.85 6.06
CA ASP A 227 -37.61 -4.69 6.86
C ASP A 227 -36.27 -4.13 6.44
N ILE A 228 -35.25 -4.99 6.36
CA ILE A 228 -33.89 -4.60 5.96
C ILE A 228 -33.94 -3.96 4.57
N HIS A 229 -34.71 -4.54 3.65
CA HIS A 229 -34.86 -4.02 2.29
C HIS A 229 -35.57 -2.66 2.26
N VAL A 230 -36.64 -2.48 3.04
CA VAL A 230 -37.36 -1.22 3.19
C VAL A 230 -36.46 -0.17 3.82
N ILE A 231 -35.73 -0.49 4.89
CA ILE A 231 -34.77 0.41 5.53
C ILE A 231 -33.72 0.86 4.53
N GLU A 232 -33.09 -0.06 3.78
CA GLU A 232 -32.08 0.31 2.79
C GLU A 232 -32.63 1.20 1.67
N ASN A 233 -33.80 0.86 1.12
CA ASN A 233 -34.40 1.60 0.02
C ASN A 233 -34.90 2.97 0.46
N MET A 234 -35.58 3.06 1.60
CA MET A 234 -36.10 4.32 2.12
C MET A 234 -34.98 5.21 2.64
N TYR A 235 -33.95 4.66 3.26
CA TYR A 235 -32.74 5.43 3.58
C TYR A 235 -32.12 6.03 2.33
N GLY A 236 -31.97 5.23 1.26
CA GLY A 236 -31.56 5.73 -0.05
C GLY A 236 -32.50 6.80 -0.60
N PHE A 237 -33.82 6.68 -0.44
CA PHE A 237 -34.75 7.70 -0.91
C PHE A 237 -34.62 9.02 -0.14
N VAL A 238 -34.54 8.95 1.20
CA VAL A 238 -34.54 10.09 2.14
C VAL A 238 -33.21 10.86 2.09
N PHE A 239 -32.09 10.15 2.05
CA PHE A 239 -30.74 10.74 2.07
C PHE A 239 -30.09 10.83 0.68
N GLY A 240 -30.76 10.31 -0.36
CA GLY A 240 -30.26 10.21 -1.73
C GLY A 240 -29.71 8.82 -2.06
N GLU A 241 -30.13 8.24 -3.20
CA GLU A 241 -29.66 6.92 -3.61
C GLU A 241 -28.14 6.99 -3.80
N LEU A 242 -27.42 6.10 -3.12
CA LEU A 242 -25.96 6.01 -3.22
C LEU A 242 -25.60 5.53 -4.62
N PRO A 243 -25.07 6.38 -5.53
CA PRO A 243 -24.85 5.93 -6.91
C PRO A 243 -23.80 4.84 -7.00
N TRP A 244 -22.90 4.79 -6.00
CA TRP A 244 -21.95 3.70 -5.81
C TRP A 244 -22.58 2.32 -5.61
N LYS A 245 -23.76 2.22 -4.96
CA LYS A 245 -24.48 0.95 -4.81
C LYS A 245 -24.82 0.35 -6.18
N ARG A 246 -25.35 1.18 -7.08
CA ARG A 246 -25.67 0.75 -8.47
C ARG A 246 -24.45 0.28 -9.25
N LEU A 247 -23.31 0.98 -9.10
CA LEU A 247 -22.06 0.56 -9.73
C LEU A 247 -21.58 -0.78 -9.19
N ILE A 248 -21.67 -0.98 -7.87
CA ILE A 248 -21.31 -2.24 -7.22
C ILE A 248 -22.23 -3.37 -7.69
N ASP A 249 -23.53 -3.12 -7.76
CA ASP A 249 -24.51 -4.12 -8.20
C ASP A 249 -24.29 -4.50 -9.67
N HIS A 250 -24.10 -3.53 -10.56
CA HIS A 250 -23.74 -3.76 -11.96
C HIS A 250 -22.45 -4.58 -12.11
N ALA A 251 -21.42 -4.24 -11.33
CA ALA A 251 -20.17 -4.99 -11.34
C ALA A 251 -20.35 -6.41 -10.75
N ALA A 252 -21.12 -6.57 -9.68
CA ALA A 252 -21.41 -7.88 -9.07
C ALA A 252 -22.23 -8.78 -10.00
N GLU A 253 -23.10 -8.21 -10.84
CA GLU A 253 -23.81 -8.96 -11.88
C GLU A 253 -22.87 -9.57 -12.91
N LYS A 254 -21.83 -8.82 -13.30
CA LYS A 254 -20.83 -9.25 -14.28
C LYS A 254 -19.74 -10.13 -13.64
N TRP A 255 -19.41 -9.87 -12.38
CA TRP A 255 -18.38 -10.54 -11.60
C TRP A 255 -18.90 -10.96 -10.22
N PRO A 256 -19.66 -12.06 -10.14
CA PRO A 256 -20.26 -12.52 -8.89
C PRO A 256 -19.24 -12.83 -7.77
N PHE A 257 -17.97 -13.05 -8.11
CA PHE A 257 -16.92 -13.28 -7.12
C PHE A 257 -16.74 -12.10 -6.15
N ILE A 258 -17.03 -10.85 -6.59
CA ILE A 258 -16.92 -9.64 -5.74
C ILE A 258 -17.73 -9.78 -4.45
N THR A 259 -18.86 -10.49 -4.50
CA THR A 259 -19.72 -10.73 -3.33
C THR A 259 -19.54 -12.12 -2.72
N ARG A 260 -18.92 -13.07 -3.43
CA ARG A 260 -18.75 -14.45 -2.98
C ARG A 260 -17.45 -14.69 -2.21
N VAL A 261 -16.36 -14.03 -2.59
CA VAL A 261 -15.05 -14.29 -1.95
C VAL A 261 -15.07 -13.77 -0.53
N TYR A 262 -14.75 -14.64 0.43
CA TYR A 262 -14.32 -14.20 1.75
C TYR A 262 -12.80 -13.98 1.72
N TRP A 263 -12.36 -12.98 2.45
CA TRP A 263 -10.97 -12.61 2.59
C TRP A 263 -10.59 -12.88 4.03
N GLN A 264 -9.64 -13.79 4.21
CA GLN A 264 -9.02 -14.00 5.50
C GLN A 264 -8.00 -12.88 5.72
N ASP A 265 -8.16 -12.19 6.83
CA ASP A 265 -7.31 -11.12 7.34
C ASP A 265 -6.83 -11.54 8.73
N GLU A 266 -5.62 -12.09 8.79
CA GLU A 266 -5.08 -12.81 9.96
C GLU A 266 -6.04 -13.94 10.44
N ASP A 267 -6.66 -13.75 11.61
CA ASP A 267 -7.52 -14.75 12.27
C ASP A 267 -9.03 -14.61 11.91
N SER A 268 -9.39 -13.67 11.03
CA SER A 268 -10.80 -13.34 10.73
C SER A 268 -11.12 -13.44 9.25
N LYS A 269 -12.28 -14.01 8.89
CA LYS A 269 -12.71 -14.16 7.48
C LYS A 269 -13.93 -13.31 7.15
N ASN A 270 -13.77 -12.28 6.31
CA ASN A 270 -14.83 -11.32 6.00
C ASN A 270 -15.03 -11.13 4.49
N HIS A 271 -16.25 -10.78 4.07
CA HIS A 271 -16.47 -10.25 2.71
C HIS A 271 -15.95 -8.81 2.61
N LEU A 272 -15.71 -8.36 1.37
CA LEU A 272 -15.34 -6.96 1.11
C LEU A 272 -16.47 -6.01 1.56
N THR A 273 -16.08 -4.91 2.19
CA THR A 273 -16.99 -3.78 2.51
C THR A 273 -17.46 -3.08 1.24
N LEU A 274 -18.51 -2.26 1.34
CA LEU A 274 -19.02 -1.50 0.17
C LEU A 274 -17.94 -0.60 -0.45
N LEU A 275 -17.12 0.07 0.37
CA LEU A 275 -15.98 0.86 -0.12
C LEU A 275 -15.00 0.03 -0.95
N LEU A 276 -14.59 -1.13 -0.44
CA LEU A 276 -13.65 -2.01 -1.14
C LEU A 276 -14.28 -2.59 -2.41
N LYS A 277 -15.58 -2.92 -2.38
CA LYS A 277 -16.34 -3.32 -3.56
C LYS A 277 -16.36 -2.20 -4.61
N ALA A 278 -16.60 -0.94 -4.21
CA ALA A 278 -16.58 0.20 -5.13
C ALA A 278 -15.21 0.35 -5.82
N VAL A 279 -14.11 0.26 -5.07
CA VAL A 279 -12.74 0.32 -5.62
C VAL A 279 -12.49 -0.82 -6.60
N VAL A 280 -12.80 -2.06 -6.21
CA VAL A 280 -12.61 -3.24 -7.08
C VAL A 280 -13.49 -3.15 -8.34
N SER A 281 -14.75 -2.72 -8.22
CA SER A 281 -15.64 -2.47 -9.36
C SER A 281 -15.07 -1.41 -10.31
N CYS A 282 -14.56 -0.32 -9.75
CA CYS A 282 -13.85 0.71 -10.50
C CYS A 282 -12.55 0.23 -11.14
N CYS A 283 -11.95 -0.88 -10.71
CA CYS A 283 -10.78 -1.47 -11.37
C CYS A 283 -11.18 -2.46 -12.48
N LEU A 284 -12.17 -3.31 -12.20
CA LEU A 284 -12.58 -4.39 -13.10
C LEU A 284 -13.32 -3.89 -14.34
N ASP A 285 -14.17 -2.87 -14.17
CA ASP A 285 -15.07 -2.48 -15.24
C ASP A 285 -14.41 -1.71 -16.35
N SER A 286 -14.24 -2.41 -17.47
CA SER A 286 -13.77 -1.87 -18.73
C SER A 286 -14.71 -0.80 -19.30
N SER A 287 -15.99 -0.82 -18.95
CA SER A 287 -16.97 0.11 -19.53
C SER A 287 -16.89 1.52 -18.93
N LEU A 288 -16.34 1.64 -17.72
CA LEU A 288 -15.96 2.90 -17.07
C LEU A 288 -14.79 3.61 -17.80
N GLU A 289 -14.21 2.99 -18.84
CA GLU A 289 -13.13 3.57 -19.64
C GLU A 289 -13.73 4.52 -20.69
N GLN A 290 -13.36 5.80 -20.58
CA GLN A 290 -13.39 6.70 -21.73
C GLN A 290 -12.18 6.42 -22.64
N ASN A 291 -11.03 6.06 -22.06
CA ASN A 291 -9.75 5.74 -22.70
C ASN A 291 -8.96 4.73 -21.85
N GLN A 292 -7.81 4.26 -22.37
CA GLN A 292 -6.92 3.24 -21.78
C GLN A 292 -6.37 3.56 -20.36
N THR A 293 -6.66 4.72 -19.78
CA THR A 293 -6.14 5.15 -18.47
C THR A 293 -7.25 5.54 -17.49
N ARG A 294 -7.10 5.11 -16.23
CA ARG A 294 -7.98 5.45 -15.11
C ARG A 294 -7.17 5.83 -13.87
N ASN A 295 -7.57 6.91 -13.21
CA ASN A 295 -7.03 7.33 -11.92
C ASN A 295 -8.12 7.13 -10.85
N ILE A 296 -7.86 6.24 -9.89
CA ILE A 296 -8.71 6.03 -8.71
C ILE A 296 -8.04 6.76 -7.55
N VAL A 297 -8.76 7.72 -6.97
CA VAL A 297 -8.25 8.60 -5.92
C VAL A 297 -8.96 8.29 -4.61
N LEU A 298 -8.20 8.05 -3.55
CA LEU A 298 -8.70 7.70 -2.21
C LEU A 298 -8.08 8.62 -1.13
N PRO A 299 -8.79 8.90 -0.02
CA PRO A 299 -8.21 9.58 1.14
C PRO A 299 -7.03 8.81 1.77
N ASP A 300 -7.08 7.47 1.77
CA ASP A 300 -6.00 6.54 2.10
C ASP A 300 -6.12 5.33 1.16
N VAL A 301 -4.98 4.79 0.70
CA VAL A 301 -4.98 3.71 -0.31
C VAL A 301 -4.99 2.33 0.37
N GLY A 302 -4.30 2.16 1.49
CA GLY A 302 -4.23 0.89 2.21
C GLY A 302 -3.93 -0.32 1.31
N PRO A 303 -4.66 -1.45 1.44
CA PRO A 303 -4.46 -2.65 0.63
C PRO A 303 -5.19 -2.62 -0.73
N CYS A 304 -5.72 -1.47 -1.17
CA CYS A 304 -6.60 -1.39 -2.34
C CYS A 304 -5.93 -1.86 -3.65
N GLY A 305 -4.66 -1.55 -3.88
CA GLY A 305 -3.96 -2.01 -5.09
C GLY A 305 -3.72 -3.50 -5.11
N PHE A 306 -3.35 -4.11 -3.98
CA PHE A 306 -3.23 -5.56 -3.87
C PHE A 306 -4.58 -6.27 -4.13
N LEU A 307 -5.65 -5.79 -3.50
CA LEU A 307 -7.01 -6.34 -3.70
C LEU A 307 -7.47 -6.20 -5.14
N SER A 308 -7.19 -5.06 -5.78
CA SER A 308 -7.54 -4.81 -7.17
C SER A 308 -6.76 -5.70 -8.12
N ALA A 309 -5.46 -5.90 -7.88
CA ALA A 309 -4.62 -6.80 -8.67
C ALA A 309 -5.07 -8.26 -8.53
N ALA A 310 -5.37 -8.70 -7.31
CA ALA A 310 -5.94 -10.02 -7.06
C ALA A 310 -7.28 -10.19 -7.79
N ALA A 311 -8.19 -9.22 -7.65
CA ALA A 311 -9.51 -9.27 -8.29
C ALA A 311 -9.43 -9.34 -9.82
N CYS A 312 -8.54 -8.57 -10.45
CA CYS A 312 -8.35 -8.60 -11.91
C CYS A 312 -7.93 -9.97 -12.44
N VAL A 313 -7.23 -10.78 -11.64
CA VAL A 313 -6.86 -12.15 -12.00
C VAL A 313 -7.98 -13.14 -11.65
N LEU A 314 -8.62 -12.99 -10.49
CA LEU A 314 -9.66 -13.91 -10.01
C LEU A 314 -10.97 -13.83 -10.81
N LYS A 315 -11.21 -12.74 -11.57
CA LYS A 315 -12.48 -12.51 -12.29
C LYS A 315 -12.87 -13.58 -13.31
N GLU A 316 -11.90 -14.25 -13.95
CA GLU A 316 -12.14 -15.21 -15.03
C GLU A 316 -12.44 -16.62 -14.51
N VAL A 317 -12.13 -16.89 -13.25
CA VAL A 317 -12.17 -18.24 -12.67
C VAL A 317 -13.58 -18.72 -12.35
N GLY A 318 -14.58 -17.85 -12.50
CA GLY A 318 -16.00 -18.17 -12.29
C GLY A 318 -16.69 -18.94 -13.42
N SER A 319 -16.05 -19.16 -14.57
CA SER A 319 -16.69 -19.84 -15.71
C SER A 319 -16.30 -21.33 -15.80
N GLU A 320 -17.29 -22.21 -15.64
CA GLU A 320 -17.10 -23.66 -15.52
C GLU A 320 -16.28 -24.28 -16.67
N LYS A 321 -15.10 -24.82 -16.32
CA LYS A 321 -14.53 -25.98 -17.00
C LYS A 321 -14.33 -27.09 -15.98
N LYS A 322 -14.92 -28.25 -16.25
CA LYS A 322 -14.64 -29.46 -15.45
C LYS A 322 -13.16 -29.79 -15.59
N SER A 323 -12.42 -29.75 -14.48
CA SER A 323 -11.07 -30.29 -14.43
C SER A 323 -11.11 -31.77 -14.83
N THR A 324 -10.13 -32.20 -15.62
CA THR A 324 -9.95 -33.60 -16.02
C THR A 324 -8.60 -34.07 -15.54
N ILE A 325 -8.54 -35.29 -15.02
CA ILE A 325 -7.29 -35.88 -14.54
C ILE A 325 -6.28 -35.88 -15.68
N PRO A 326 -5.04 -35.37 -15.48
CA PRO A 326 -4.02 -35.39 -16.52
C PRO A 326 -3.78 -36.79 -17.07
N THR A 327 -3.57 -36.90 -18.39
CA THR A 327 -3.55 -38.21 -19.06
C THR A 327 -2.28 -39.00 -18.73
N PRO A 328 -2.34 -40.35 -18.70
CA PRO A 328 -1.16 -41.19 -18.51
C PRO A 328 -0.04 -40.86 -19.52
N GLY A 329 1.20 -40.82 -19.05
CA GLY A 329 2.37 -40.46 -19.85
C GLY A 329 2.63 -38.95 -19.96
N THR A 330 1.78 -38.11 -19.39
CA THR A 330 2.01 -36.66 -19.30
C THR A 330 2.63 -36.28 -17.96
N LEU A 331 3.37 -35.17 -17.98
CA LEU A 331 3.91 -34.56 -16.79
C LEU A 331 2.80 -33.73 -16.13
N ALA A 332 2.69 -33.84 -14.81
CA ALA A 332 1.81 -33.03 -14.01
C ALA A 332 2.56 -32.41 -12.83
N ALA A 333 2.00 -31.36 -12.23
CA ALA A 333 2.61 -30.61 -11.15
C ALA A 333 1.64 -30.41 -9.97
N PHE A 334 2.21 -30.24 -8.79
CA PHE A 334 1.50 -29.83 -7.58
C PHE A 334 2.41 -28.93 -6.72
N ARG A 335 1.82 -28.17 -5.78
CA ARG A 335 2.58 -27.28 -4.89
C ARG A 335 2.78 -27.89 -3.50
N ASP A 336 4.02 -27.87 -3.00
CA ASP A 336 4.39 -28.16 -1.61
C ASP A 336 4.89 -26.86 -0.97
N GLY A 337 4.00 -26.12 -0.31
CA GLY A 337 4.24 -24.73 0.12
C GLY A 337 4.47 -23.80 -1.09
N HIS A 338 5.52 -22.96 -1.04
CA HIS A 338 5.88 -22.09 -2.17
C HIS A 338 6.56 -22.82 -3.34
N THR A 339 6.81 -24.14 -3.25
CA THR A 339 7.60 -24.85 -4.26
C THR A 339 6.75 -25.75 -5.14
N LEU A 340 6.86 -25.56 -6.45
CA LEU A 340 6.26 -26.45 -7.44
C LEU A 340 7.04 -27.78 -7.50
N ARG A 341 6.31 -28.89 -7.55
CA ARG A 341 6.84 -30.25 -7.59
C ARG A 341 6.18 -31.00 -8.74
N TYR A 342 6.95 -31.87 -9.39
CA TYR A 342 6.51 -32.55 -10.61
C TYR A 342 6.31 -34.05 -10.41
N VAL A 343 5.32 -34.61 -11.09
CA VAL A 343 5.02 -36.04 -11.13
C VAL A 343 4.77 -36.47 -12.57
N MET A 344 5.06 -37.73 -12.90
CA MET A 344 4.69 -38.29 -14.20
C MET A 344 3.43 -39.14 -14.03
N MET A 345 2.38 -38.86 -14.80
CA MET A 345 1.17 -39.69 -14.78
C MET A 345 1.49 -41.08 -15.33
N ALA A 346 1.09 -42.11 -14.60
CA ALA A 346 1.24 -43.50 -14.98
C ALA A 346 -0.11 -44.11 -15.34
N ASP A 347 -0.10 -45.26 -16.05
CA ASP A 347 -1.36 -45.94 -16.36
C ASP A 347 -2.10 -46.27 -15.05
N PRO A 348 -3.42 -46.00 -15.00
CA PRO A 348 -4.23 -46.20 -13.82
C PRO A 348 -4.28 -47.68 -13.43
N TYR A 349 -4.43 -47.94 -12.14
CA TYR A 349 -4.64 -49.28 -11.61
C TYR A 349 -6.12 -49.65 -11.73
N LYS A 350 -6.42 -50.80 -12.36
CA LYS A 350 -7.79 -51.32 -12.43
C LYS A 350 -8.08 -52.13 -11.18
N ALA A 351 -8.95 -51.61 -10.32
CA ALA A 351 -9.40 -52.32 -9.15
C ALA A 351 -10.36 -53.47 -9.51
N PRO A 352 -10.54 -54.48 -8.64
CA PRO A 352 -11.39 -55.64 -8.91
C PRO A 352 -12.88 -55.30 -9.12
N ASP A 353 -13.33 -54.15 -8.63
CA ASP A 353 -14.68 -53.60 -8.83
C ASP A 353 -14.88 -52.90 -10.19
N GLY A 354 -13.82 -52.84 -11.01
CA GLY A 354 -13.82 -52.19 -12.31
C GLY A 354 -13.44 -50.70 -12.28
N SER A 355 -13.20 -50.11 -11.10
CA SER A 355 -12.77 -48.72 -10.98
C SER A 355 -11.32 -48.51 -11.43
N GLU A 356 -11.04 -47.37 -12.06
CA GLU A 356 -9.69 -46.97 -12.48
C GLU A 356 -9.11 -45.97 -11.47
N LEU A 357 -8.03 -46.37 -10.80
CA LEU A 357 -7.36 -45.57 -9.78
C LEU A 357 -6.15 -44.83 -10.38
N PRO A 358 -6.04 -43.49 -10.24
CA PRO A 358 -4.94 -42.73 -10.80
C PRO A 358 -3.60 -43.07 -10.15
N MET A 359 -2.54 -43.09 -10.97
CA MET A 359 -1.19 -43.47 -10.54
C MET A 359 -0.17 -42.45 -11.02
N VAL A 360 0.90 -42.22 -10.24
CA VAL A 360 2.04 -41.36 -10.62
C VAL A 360 3.40 -42.02 -10.39
N ARG A 361 4.45 -41.52 -11.04
CA ARG A 361 5.86 -41.84 -10.79
C ARG A 361 6.61 -40.66 -10.18
N LEU A 362 7.59 -40.98 -9.32
CA LEU A 362 8.35 -40.05 -8.46
C LEU A 362 9.86 -40.22 -8.65
N LYS A 363 10.66 -39.30 -8.09
CA LYS A 363 12.13 -39.29 -8.19
C LYS A 363 12.76 -40.51 -7.53
N GLY A 364 13.61 -41.22 -8.29
CA GLY A 364 14.43 -42.34 -7.78
C GLY A 364 13.70 -43.68 -7.69
N ASP A 365 12.50 -43.80 -8.27
CA ASP A 365 11.64 -44.98 -8.15
C ASP A 365 11.03 -45.36 -9.52
N ASP A 366 11.88 -45.46 -10.56
CA ASP A 366 11.49 -45.59 -11.99
C ASP A 366 10.50 -46.75 -12.31
N ASN A 367 10.36 -47.72 -11.40
CA ASN A 367 9.45 -48.86 -11.54
C ASN A 367 8.29 -48.93 -10.52
N LYS A 368 8.19 -48.01 -9.55
CA LYS A 368 7.09 -48.01 -8.57
C LYS A 368 6.08 -46.92 -8.86
N LYS A 369 4.87 -47.35 -9.22
CA LYS A 369 3.70 -46.47 -9.35
C LYS A 369 3.13 -46.19 -7.95
N VAL A 370 2.84 -44.94 -7.63
CA VAL A 370 2.19 -44.52 -6.39
C VAL A 370 0.76 -44.10 -6.70
N HIS A 371 -0.20 -44.61 -5.92
CA HIS A 371 -1.60 -44.26 -6.05
C HIS A 371 -1.88 -42.84 -5.54
N ILE A 372 -2.73 -42.11 -6.27
CA ILE A 372 -3.31 -40.84 -5.84
C ILE A 372 -4.84 -40.98 -5.86
N PRO A 373 -5.56 -40.58 -4.79
CA PRO A 373 -7.02 -40.54 -4.80
C PRO A 373 -7.57 -39.74 -5.99
N SER A 374 -8.59 -40.26 -6.68
CA SER A 374 -9.14 -39.65 -7.91
C SER A 374 -9.55 -38.18 -7.74
N GLU A 375 -10.13 -37.84 -6.60
CA GLU A 375 -10.52 -36.47 -6.25
C GLU A 375 -9.33 -35.51 -6.11
N LYS A 376 -8.16 -36.00 -5.70
CA LYS A 376 -6.93 -35.20 -5.63
C LYS A 376 -6.16 -35.19 -6.94
N ALA A 377 -6.31 -36.22 -7.77
CA ALA A 377 -5.69 -36.28 -9.08
C ALA A 377 -6.23 -35.18 -10.02
N LEU A 378 -7.46 -34.69 -9.78
CA LEU A 378 -8.03 -33.51 -10.45
C LEU A 378 -7.30 -32.20 -10.12
N LEU A 379 -6.56 -32.16 -9.01
CA LEU A 379 -5.82 -30.96 -8.57
C LEU A 379 -4.40 -30.91 -9.14
N LEU A 380 -3.99 -31.93 -9.90
CA LEU A 380 -2.71 -31.94 -10.58
C LEU A 380 -2.77 -31.04 -11.83
N GLU A 381 -1.82 -30.12 -11.94
CA GLU A 381 -1.72 -29.20 -13.06
C GLU A 381 -0.95 -29.84 -14.23
N PRO A 382 -1.47 -29.86 -15.46
CA PRO A 382 -0.70 -30.32 -16.62
C PRO A 382 0.59 -29.50 -16.79
N ALA A 383 1.71 -30.17 -17.06
CA ALA A 383 3.00 -29.52 -17.24
C ALA A 383 3.69 -29.99 -18.53
N ASN A 384 4.36 -29.06 -19.25
CA ASN A 384 5.04 -29.34 -20.53
C ASN A 384 6.57 -29.11 -20.45
N SER A 385 7.21 -29.40 -19.31
CA SER A 385 8.63 -29.13 -19.12
C SER A 385 9.55 -30.25 -19.63
N LYS A 386 10.71 -29.85 -20.20
CA LYS A 386 11.73 -30.77 -20.75
C LYS A 386 12.79 -31.20 -19.72
N GLU A 387 12.98 -30.42 -18.65
CA GLU A 387 13.91 -30.75 -17.55
C GLU A 387 13.22 -30.43 -16.22
N VAL A 388 12.83 -31.47 -15.48
CA VAL A 388 12.12 -31.33 -14.21
C VAL A 388 12.65 -32.27 -13.16
N THR A 389 12.77 -31.75 -11.95
CA THR A 389 13.08 -32.56 -10.78
C THR A 389 11.78 -33.14 -10.24
N PHE A 390 11.60 -34.46 -10.38
CA PHE A 390 10.42 -35.13 -9.84
C PHE A 390 10.33 -34.99 -8.31
N ALA A 391 9.09 -34.99 -7.82
CA ALA A 391 8.79 -35.00 -6.39
C ALA A 391 9.29 -36.29 -5.75
N THR A 392 9.69 -36.20 -4.48
CA THR A 392 9.96 -37.37 -3.64
C THR A 392 8.66 -37.89 -3.02
N LYS A 393 8.66 -39.16 -2.58
CA LYS A 393 7.51 -39.74 -1.86
C LYS A 393 7.08 -38.92 -0.65
N LYS A 394 8.03 -38.42 0.15
CA LYS A 394 7.75 -37.58 1.33
C LYS A 394 7.08 -36.26 0.95
N GLN A 395 7.45 -35.65 -0.17
CA GLN A 395 6.82 -34.41 -0.67
C GLN A 395 5.41 -34.68 -1.20
N LEU A 396 5.21 -35.79 -1.93
CA LEU A 396 3.88 -36.19 -2.36
C LEU A 396 2.99 -36.54 -1.16
N GLU A 397 3.48 -37.30 -0.18
CA GLU A 397 2.72 -37.64 1.03
C GLU A 397 2.38 -36.40 1.86
N ARG A 398 3.30 -35.45 1.97
CA ARG A 398 3.04 -34.15 2.60
C ARG A 398 1.94 -33.40 1.86
N TRP A 399 2.05 -33.27 0.53
CA TRP A 399 1.02 -32.64 -0.29
C TRP A 399 -0.33 -33.36 -0.17
N LEU A 400 -0.35 -34.69 -0.25
CA LEU A 400 -1.57 -35.48 -0.06
C LEU A 400 -2.16 -35.27 1.34
N SER A 401 -1.32 -35.13 2.38
CA SER A 401 -1.81 -34.87 3.74
C SER A 401 -2.36 -33.45 3.91
N THR A 402 -1.90 -32.47 3.13
CA THR A 402 -2.41 -31.08 3.15
C THR A 402 -3.60 -30.87 2.21
N VAL A 403 -3.65 -31.59 1.09
CA VAL A 403 -4.67 -31.44 0.04
C VAL A 403 -5.95 -32.26 0.30
N GLU A 404 -5.99 -33.05 1.36
CA GLU A 404 -7.20 -33.80 1.77
C GLU A 404 -8.25 -32.91 2.47
N GLU A 405 -7.86 -31.76 3.05
CA GLU A 405 -8.76 -30.70 3.54
C GLU A 405 -9.23 -29.77 2.40
N ASP A 406 -8.35 -29.72 1.41
CA ASP A 406 -8.49 -29.28 0.05
C ASP A 406 -9.89 -29.19 -0.55
N SER A 407 -10.31 -30.33 -1.12
CA SER A 407 -10.97 -30.50 -2.43
C SER A 407 -12.43 -30.05 -2.54
N GLN A 408 -12.96 -29.31 -1.58
CA GLN A 408 -14.40 -29.03 -1.47
C GLN A 408 -14.78 -27.57 -1.19
N THR A 409 -13.82 -26.63 -1.20
CA THR A 409 -14.13 -25.19 -1.30
C THR A 409 -14.33 -24.80 -2.77
N ALA A 410 -14.88 -23.61 -3.05
CA ALA A 410 -14.92 -23.04 -4.40
C ALA A 410 -13.53 -23.01 -5.10
N VAL A 411 -12.46 -23.21 -4.33
CA VAL A 411 -11.07 -23.03 -4.68
C VAL A 411 -10.53 -24.10 -5.66
N HIS A 412 -11.10 -25.30 -5.74
CA HIS A 412 -10.61 -26.33 -6.69
C HIS A 412 -10.90 -26.01 -8.15
N LYS A 413 -11.70 -24.98 -8.39
CA LYS A 413 -11.91 -24.43 -9.73
C LYS A 413 -10.77 -23.53 -10.19
N PHE A 414 -9.84 -23.14 -9.30
CA PHE A 414 -8.64 -22.38 -9.67
C PHE A 414 -7.60 -23.30 -10.30
N HIS A 415 -7.61 -23.39 -11.62
CA HIS A 415 -6.47 -23.86 -12.40
C HIS A 415 -5.73 -22.66 -12.99
N ALA A 416 -4.48 -22.46 -12.58
CA ALA A 416 -3.64 -21.38 -13.09
C ALA A 416 -3.36 -21.50 -14.61
N ALA A 417 -3.57 -22.68 -15.20
CA ALA A 417 -3.47 -22.89 -16.64
C ALA A 417 -4.71 -22.37 -17.42
N ASP A 418 -5.84 -22.18 -16.75
CA ASP A 418 -7.11 -21.76 -17.36
C ASP A 418 -7.33 -20.24 -17.34
N THR A 419 -6.55 -19.51 -16.53
CA THR A 419 -6.60 -18.05 -16.44
C THR A 419 -5.99 -17.40 -17.68
N GLN A 420 -6.77 -16.58 -18.40
CA GLN A 420 -6.33 -15.88 -19.62
C GLN A 420 -5.83 -14.44 -19.38
N THR A 421 -6.09 -13.88 -18.20
CA THR A 421 -5.73 -12.49 -17.87
C THR A 421 -4.36 -12.43 -17.21
N SER A 422 -3.44 -11.66 -17.82
CA SER A 422 -2.16 -11.30 -17.21
C SER A 422 -2.20 -9.84 -16.71
N VAL A 423 -1.73 -9.60 -15.50
CA VAL A 423 -1.74 -8.31 -14.81
C VAL A 423 -0.31 -7.90 -14.44
N LEU A 424 0.07 -6.66 -14.76
CA LEU A 424 1.27 -6.02 -14.19
C LEU A 424 0.86 -5.27 -12.92
N TYR A 425 1.43 -5.62 -11.78
CA TYR A 425 1.19 -4.94 -10.51
C TYR A 425 2.45 -4.20 -10.06
N VAL A 426 2.44 -2.87 -10.11
CA VAL A 426 3.59 -2.04 -9.74
C VAL A 426 3.41 -1.54 -8.32
N THR A 427 4.23 -2.06 -7.41
CA THR A 427 4.18 -1.73 -5.97
C THR A 427 5.57 -1.91 -5.33
N THR A 428 5.71 -1.54 -4.06
CA THR A 428 6.94 -1.79 -3.30
C THR A 428 7.05 -3.26 -2.90
N ARG A 429 8.28 -3.74 -2.69
CA ARG A 429 8.52 -5.11 -2.20
C ARG A 429 7.87 -5.32 -0.84
N SER A 430 8.05 -4.38 0.08
CA SER A 430 7.54 -4.48 1.45
C SER A 430 6.02 -4.62 1.47
N ASP A 431 5.31 -3.79 0.71
CA ASP A 431 3.85 -3.78 0.73
C ASP A 431 3.29 -5.07 0.12
N PHE A 432 3.86 -5.50 -1.01
CA PHE A 432 3.42 -6.74 -1.67
C PHE A 432 3.53 -7.96 -0.75
N PHE A 433 4.69 -8.19 -0.14
CA PHE A 433 4.90 -9.36 0.71
C PHE A 433 4.14 -9.26 2.05
N ALA A 434 4.00 -8.06 2.60
CA ALA A 434 3.18 -7.86 3.79
C ALA A 434 1.74 -8.30 3.52
N TYR A 435 1.14 -7.86 2.40
CA TYR A 435 -0.24 -8.23 2.06
C TYR A 435 -0.40 -9.67 1.58
N LEU A 436 0.57 -10.21 0.83
CA LEU A 436 0.54 -11.60 0.37
C LEU A 436 0.42 -12.60 1.53
N GLU A 437 1.09 -12.33 2.66
CA GLU A 437 1.08 -13.21 3.83
C GLU A 437 -0.13 -13.02 4.74
N THR A 438 -0.77 -11.84 4.73
CA THR A 438 -1.85 -11.51 5.68
C THR A 438 -3.24 -11.53 5.07
N ILE A 439 -3.38 -11.24 3.76
CA ILE A 439 -4.66 -11.10 3.06
C ILE A 439 -4.83 -12.29 2.11
N CYS A 440 -5.64 -13.25 2.54
CA CYS A 440 -5.79 -14.54 1.89
C CYS A 440 -7.22 -14.72 1.31
N PRO A 441 -7.43 -14.55 -0.02
CA PRO A 441 -8.72 -14.84 -0.64
C PRO A 441 -9.08 -16.32 -0.48
N TYR A 442 -10.33 -16.59 -0.11
CA TYR A 442 -10.80 -17.94 0.25
C TYR A 442 -9.94 -18.64 1.33
N GLY A 443 -9.29 -17.86 2.21
CA GLY A 443 -8.42 -18.39 3.25
C GLY A 443 -7.08 -18.93 2.75
N ARG A 444 -6.75 -18.70 1.48
CA ARG A 444 -5.51 -19.17 0.84
C ARG A 444 -4.63 -18.02 0.41
N ARG A 445 -3.32 -18.25 0.43
CA ARG A 445 -2.35 -17.26 -0.07
C ARG A 445 -2.52 -17.12 -1.59
N LEU A 446 -2.40 -15.91 -2.11
CA LEU A 446 -2.70 -15.63 -3.52
C LEU A 446 -1.78 -16.45 -4.47
N ASP A 447 -0.53 -16.69 -4.11
CA ASP A 447 0.45 -17.51 -4.86
C ASP A 447 0.17 -19.03 -4.80
N GLU A 448 -0.83 -19.46 -4.03
CA GLU A 448 -1.39 -20.82 -4.06
C GLU A 448 -2.54 -20.94 -5.07
N LEU A 449 -3.19 -19.82 -5.40
CA LEU A 449 -4.33 -19.76 -6.31
C LEU A 449 -3.91 -19.47 -7.76
N ILE A 450 -2.89 -18.64 -7.94
CA ILE A 450 -2.49 -18.10 -9.24
C ILE A 450 -0.96 -18.11 -9.39
N THR A 451 -0.47 -18.03 -10.63
CA THR A 451 0.98 -17.91 -10.90
C THR A 451 1.43 -16.46 -10.75
N ILE A 452 2.28 -16.21 -9.73
CA ILE A 452 2.85 -14.88 -9.47
C ILE A 452 4.33 -14.87 -9.80
N GLU A 453 4.77 -13.86 -10.54
CA GLU A 453 6.18 -13.59 -10.79
C GLU A 453 6.57 -12.23 -10.18
N TYR A 454 7.56 -12.19 -9.30
CA TYR A 454 8.13 -10.92 -8.83
C TYR A 454 9.36 -10.56 -9.68
N ARG A 455 9.29 -9.41 -10.35
CA ARG A 455 10.39 -8.84 -11.14
C ARG A 455 10.93 -7.59 -10.49
N SER A 456 12.25 -7.58 -10.35
CA SER A 456 13.05 -6.42 -9.98
C SER A 456 14.01 -6.05 -11.11
N ARG A 457 14.84 -5.03 -10.92
CA ARG A 457 15.86 -4.62 -11.91
C ARG A 457 16.93 -5.68 -12.18
N VAL A 458 17.08 -6.63 -11.26
CA VAL A 458 18.20 -7.58 -11.25
C VAL A 458 17.70 -9.03 -11.21
N ASN A 459 16.65 -9.25 -10.45
CA ASN A 459 16.21 -10.58 -10.09
C ASN A 459 14.88 -10.91 -10.77
N ARG A 460 14.85 -12.10 -11.37
CA ARG A 460 13.64 -12.79 -11.78
C ARG A 460 13.34 -13.83 -10.71
N SER A 461 12.80 -13.39 -9.57
CA SER A 461 12.38 -14.33 -8.52
C SER A 461 10.91 -14.66 -8.75
N ALA A 462 10.64 -15.75 -9.45
CA ALA A 462 9.29 -16.27 -9.48
C ALA A 462 8.96 -16.87 -8.11
N LEU A 463 8.02 -16.27 -7.40
CA LEU A 463 7.43 -16.87 -6.20
C LEU A 463 6.49 -17.98 -6.68
N GLY A 464 6.92 -19.22 -6.51
CA GLY A 464 6.12 -20.34 -6.96
C GLY A 464 6.24 -20.68 -8.45
N SER A 465 7.30 -20.28 -9.14
CA SER A 465 7.77 -21.03 -10.31
C SER A 465 9.30 -21.07 -10.37
N GLU A 466 9.88 -22.26 -10.25
CA GLU A 466 11.17 -22.45 -10.93
C GLU A 466 10.90 -22.31 -12.43
N THR A 467 11.81 -21.65 -13.14
CA THR A 467 11.72 -21.30 -14.56
C THR A 467 11.19 -22.45 -15.43
N SER A 468 9.87 -22.54 -15.67
CA SER A 468 9.28 -23.45 -16.66
C SER A 468 7.74 -23.39 -16.76
N VAL A 469 7.27 -22.88 -17.92
CA VAL A 469 6.13 -23.36 -18.77
C VAL A 469 4.74 -22.71 -18.66
N VAL A 470 4.31 -22.11 -17.54
CA VAL A 470 3.02 -21.38 -17.50
C VAL A 470 3.29 -19.87 -17.40
N ASP A 471 2.73 -19.09 -18.33
CA ASP A 471 2.86 -17.63 -18.30
C ASP A 471 2.25 -17.07 -17.00
N PRO A 472 2.95 -16.15 -16.29
CA PRO A 472 2.46 -15.60 -15.05
C PRO A 472 1.18 -14.79 -15.25
N THR A 473 0.17 -15.13 -14.46
CA THR A 473 -1.09 -14.39 -14.38
C THR A 473 -0.93 -13.04 -13.69
N MET A 474 0.00 -12.93 -12.73
CA MET A 474 0.37 -11.68 -12.10
C MET A 474 1.88 -11.51 -12.14
N ILE A 475 2.33 -10.36 -12.65
CA ILE A 475 3.74 -9.97 -12.66
C ILE A 475 3.88 -8.73 -11.79
N VAL A 476 4.46 -8.92 -10.61
CA VAL A 476 4.70 -7.85 -9.63
C VAL A 476 6.02 -7.16 -9.99
N CYS A 477 5.98 -5.85 -10.21
CA CYS A 477 7.11 -5.06 -10.67
C CYS A 477 7.55 -4.10 -9.56
N SER A 478 8.85 -4.07 -9.25
CA SER A 478 9.41 -3.15 -8.25
C SER A 478 9.38 -1.68 -8.67
N SER A 479 9.30 -1.39 -9.98
CA SER A 479 9.25 -0.04 -10.53
C SER A 479 8.54 0.01 -11.88
N LEU A 480 8.29 1.22 -12.38
CA LEU A 480 7.71 1.44 -13.70
C LEU A 480 8.67 1.03 -14.82
N ASP A 481 9.97 1.30 -14.65
CA ASP A 481 10.99 0.85 -15.61
C ASP A 481 10.98 -0.68 -15.79
N VAL A 482 10.78 -1.42 -14.69
CA VAL A 482 10.67 -2.87 -14.74
C VAL A 482 9.41 -3.25 -15.51
N ALA A 483 8.25 -2.66 -15.21
CA ALA A 483 7.01 -2.90 -15.94
C ALA A 483 7.16 -2.61 -17.45
N GLU A 484 7.81 -1.52 -17.81
CA GLU A 484 8.08 -1.15 -19.19
C GLU A 484 9.02 -2.14 -19.89
N SER A 485 10.10 -2.57 -19.23
CA SER A 485 11.03 -3.55 -19.80
C SER A 485 10.33 -4.86 -20.15
N ILE A 486 9.34 -5.26 -19.36
CA ILE A 486 8.55 -6.49 -19.58
C ILE A 486 7.64 -6.35 -20.80
N LEU A 487 7.10 -5.16 -21.03
CA LEU A 487 6.29 -4.86 -22.21
C LEU A 487 7.15 -4.81 -23.48
N ARG A 488 8.36 -4.26 -23.39
CA ARG A 488 9.30 -4.12 -24.52
C ARG A 488 9.97 -5.44 -24.89
N ASP A 489 10.53 -6.16 -23.91
CA ASP A 489 11.44 -7.30 -24.11
C ASP A 489 10.68 -8.64 -24.21
N ARG A 490 9.42 -8.59 -24.65
CA ARG A 490 8.47 -9.70 -24.57
C ARG A 490 8.74 -10.79 -25.60
N VAL A 491 8.60 -12.05 -25.20
CA VAL A 491 8.76 -13.21 -26.10
C VAL A 491 7.52 -13.37 -26.98
N GLU A 492 7.72 -13.49 -28.30
CA GLU A 492 6.66 -13.78 -29.27
C GLU A 492 5.86 -15.02 -28.84
N GLY A 493 4.53 -14.88 -28.74
CA GLY A 493 3.60 -15.96 -28.36
C GLY A 493 3.06 -15.92 -26.93
N SER A 494 3.61 -15.09 -26.02
CA SER A 494 3.08 -14.92 -24.66
C SER A 494 1.79 -14.04 -24.64
N PRO A 495 0.80 -14.31 -23.76
CA PRO A 495 -0.49 -13.60 -23.72
C PRO A 495 -0.30 -12.17 -23.18
N LYS A 496 -0.72 -11.13 -23.91
CA LYS A 496 -0.48 -9.71 -23.54
C LYS A 496 -1.13 -9.33 -22.19
N PRO A 497 -0.46 -8.55 -21.32
CA PRO A 497 -1.08 -8.12 -20.07
C PRO A 497 -2.26 -7.22 -20.41
N GLN A 498 -3.41 -7.48 -19.80
CA GLN A 498 -4.62 -6.68 -20.05
C GLN A 498 -4.66 -5.46 -19.14
N TYR A 499 -4.04 -5.56 -17.96
CA TYR A 499 -4.07 -4.52 -16.93
C TYR A 499 -2.66 -4.23 -16.40
N MET A 500 -2.42 -2.96 -16.12
CA MET A 500 -1.32 -2.47 -15.31
C MET A 500 -1.90 -1.67 -14.14
N ILE A 501 -1.71 -2.16 -12.92
CA ILE A 501 -2.15 -1.51 -11.68
C ILE A 501 -0.93 -0.89 -11.02
N VAL A 502 -0.96 0.43 -10.84
CA VAL A 502 0.10 1.18 -10.17
C VAL A 502 -0.40 1.62 -8.80
N ASP A 503 0.22 1.07 -7.76
CA ASP A 503 -0.14 1.26 -6.35
C ASP A 503 1.06 1.84 -5.59
N ARG A 504 1.50 3.02 -6.05
CA ARG A 504 2.57 3.81 -5.45
C ARG A 504 2.51 5.25 -5.94
N ALA A 505 3.13 6.15 -5.20
CA ALA A 505 3.34 7.52 -5.68
C ALA A 505 4.27 7.50 -6.90
N VAL A 506 3.86 8.19 -7.95
CA VAL A 506 4.61 8.36 -9.20
C VAL A 506 4.49 9.81 -9.64
N ASP A 507 5.58 10.36 -10.15
CA ASP A 507 5.57 11.64 -10.84
C ASP A 507 4.66 11.61 -12.10
N HIS A 508 3.88 12.67 -12.30
CA HIS A 508 2.93 12.75 -13.41
C HIS A 508 3.64 12.67 -14.78
N VAL A 509 4.81 13.29 -14.95
CA VAL A 509 5.55 13.27 -16.23
C VAL A 509 6.05 11.86 -16.54
N ALA A 510 6.63 11.18 -15.54
CA ALA A 510 7.07 9.79 -15.69
C ALA A 510 5.90 8.86 -16.04
N MET A 511 4.75 9.07 -15.40
CA MET A 511 3.53 8.32 -15.62
C MET A 511 2.96 8.56 -17.04
N GLU A 512 2.90 9.81 -17.52
CA GLU A 512 2.49 10.12 -18.89
C GLU A 512 3.40 9.49 -19.93
N ALA A 513 4.71 9.58 -19.71
CA ALA A 513 5.69 9.00 -20.61
C ALA A 513 5.56 7.46 -20.66
N LEU A 514 5.28 6.82 -19.52
CA LEU A 514 4.98 5.39 -19.45
C LEU A 514 3.69 5.06 -20.21
N LYS A 515 2.60 5.79 -19.99
CA LYS A 515 1.31 5.56 -20.69
C LYS A 515 1.49 5.61 -22.20
N GLU A 516 2.26 6.58 -22.70
CA GLU A 516 2.52 6.69 -24.14
C GLU A 516 3.34 5.50 -24.68
N ARG A 517 4.35 5.04 -23.95
CA ARG A 517 5.13 3.85 -24.34
C ARG A 517 4.29 2.57 -24.24
N CYS A 518 3.45 2.46 -23.22
CA CYS A 518 2.48 1.39 -23.04
C CYS A 518 1.52 1.28 -24.24
N ARG A 519 0.98 2.40 -24.74
CA ARG A 519 0.16 2.44 -25.96
C ARG A 519 0.90 1.88 -27.18
N GLN A 520 2.20 2.17 -27.29
CA GLN A 520 3.03 1.69 -28.38
C GLN A 520 3.28 0.18 -28.31
N TYR A 521 3.57 -0.36 -27.12
CA TYR A 521 3.86 -1.78 -26.95
C TYR A 521 2.59 -2.66 -26.91
N ASN A 522 1.53 -2.17 -26.27
CA ASN A 522 0.28 -2.89 -26.09
C ASN A 522 -0.93 -1.92 -26.07
N PRO A 523 -1.53 -1.62 -27.24
CA PRO A 523 -2.62 -0.65 -27.34
C PRO A 523 -3.92 -1.12 -26.66
N ASP A 524 -4.04 -2.37 -26.25
CA ASP A 524 -5.25 -2.85 -25.55
C ASP A 524 -5.07 -2.85 -24.03
N MET A 525 -3.90 -2.45 -23.53
CA MET A 525 -3.60 -2.46 -22.10
C MET A 525 -4.30 -1.32 -21.36
N LYS A 526 -4.82 -1.64 -20.19
CA LYS A 526 -5.48 -0.69 -19.29
C LYS A 526 -4.54 -0.30 -18.18
N VAL A 527 -4.30 1.00 -18.02
CA VAL A 527 -3.47 1.56 -16.96
C VAL A 527 -4.37 2.11 -15.86
N ILE A 528 -4.30 1.51 -14.68
CA ILE A 528 -5.07 1.91 -13.51
C ILE A 528 -4.08 2.42 -12.47
N VAL A 529 -4.19 3.71 -12.13
CA VAL A 529 -3.38 4.34 -11.09
C VAL A 529 -4.25 4.47 -9.85
N ILE A 530 -3.86 3.82 -8.76
CA ILE A 530 -4.48 4.00 -7.45
C ILE A 530 -3.61 4.96 -6.67
N SER A 531 -4.18 6.10 -6.32
CA SER A 531 -3.45 7.21 -5.74
C SER A 531 -4.18 7.77 -4.54
N ARG A 532 -3.39 8.35 -3.65
CA ARG A 532 -3.91 9.13 -2.56
C ARG A 532 -4.21 10.55 -3.02
N VAL A 533 -5.17 11.20 -2.35
CA VAL A 533 -5.36 12.65 -2.48
C VAL A 533 -4.04 13.41 -2.23
N ASP A 534 -3.52 14.01 -3.29
CA ASP A 534 -2.47 15.02 -3.30
C ASP A 534 -3.11 16.40 -3.61
N THR A 535 -2.54 17.46 -3.03
CA THR A 535 -3.00 18.84 -3.24
C THR A 535 -2.03 19.66 -4.09
N ARG A 536 -0.89 19.09 -4.51
CA ARG A 536 0.09 19.76 -5.37
C ARG A 536 -0.54 20.11 -6.72
N ALA A 537 -0.18 21.27 -7.27
CA ALA A 537 -0.62 21.65 -8.61
C ALA A 537 -0.17 20.60 -9.64
N GLY A 538 -1.03 20.28 -10.60
CA GLY A 538 -0.71 19.28 -11.64
C GLY A 538 -0.70 17.82 -11.16
N SER A 539 -1.12 17.51 -9.92
CA SER A 539 -1.18 16.12 -9.42
C SER A 539 -2.20 15.25 -10.14
N TYR A 540 -3.18 15.87 -10.80
CA TYR A 540 -4.24 15.16 -11.53
C TYR A 540 -4.28 15.64 -12.98
N PRO A 541 -4.63 14.74 -13.91
CA PRO A 541 -4.67 15.06 -15.32
C PRO A 541 -5.73 16.13 -15.60
N GLU A 542 -5.33 17.19 -16.31
CA GLU A 542 -6.28 18.16 -16.86
C GLU A 542 -6.93 17.66 -18.15
N SER A 543 -6.30 16.69 -18.82
CA SER A 543 -6.76 16.16 -20.10
C SER A 543 -8.16 15.56 -19.98
N LYS A 544 -8.96 15.69 -21.04
CA LYS A 544 -10.25 15.00 -21.15
C LYS A 544 -10.10 13.52 -21.49
N ASP A 545 -8.86 13.08 -21.71
CA ASP A 545 -8.56 11.74 -22.15
C ASP A 545 -8.36 10.76 -21.00
N GLU A 546 -8.51 11.18 -19.74
CA GLU A 546 -8.37 10.30 -18.58
C GLU A 546 -9.61 10.36 -17.71
N SER A 547 -10.03 9.19 -17.21
CA SER A 547 -11.11 9.12 -16.21
C SER A 547 -10.53 9.22 -14.81
N VAL A 548 -11.16 10.04 -13.97
CA VAL A 548 -10.78 10.25 -12.57
C VAL A 548 -11.97 9.88 -11.70
N TRP A 549 -11.75 8.99 -10.75
CA TRP A 549 -12.76 8.46 -9.84
C TRP A 549 -12.30 8.69 -8.41
N PHE A 550 -12.85 9.72 -7.77
CA PHE A 550 -12.62 9.99 -6.37
C PHE A 550 -13.68 9.26 -5.54
N ILE A 551 -13.22 8.37 -4.67
CA ILE A 551 -14.09 7.50 -3.86
C ILE A 551 -13.92 7.89 -2.40
N GLN A 552 -14.96 8.48 -1.82
CA GLN A 552 -15.01 8.79 -0.40
C GLN A 552 -15.79 7.68 0.35
N PRO A 553 -15.32 7.23 1.53
CA PRO A 553 -16.04 6.26 2.34
C PRO A 553 -17.50 6.68 2.59
N GLU A 554 -17.70 7.94 2.99
CA GLU A 554 -19.03 8.50 3.29
C GLU A 554 -19.98 8.55 2.09
N ALA A 555 -19.43 8.65 0.86
CA ALA A 555 -20.23 8.67 -0.35
C ALA A 555 -20.71 7.26 -0.76
N VAL A 556 -19.97 6.21 -0.35
CA VAL A 556 -20.27 4.82 -0.69
C VAL A 556 -21.18 4.17 0.35
N ASP A 557 -20.92 4.42 1.63
CA ASP A 557 -21.75 3.98 2.75
C ASP A 557 -21.80 5.10 3.80
N PRO A 558 -22.80 6.00 3.75
CA PRO A 558 -22.95 7.09 4.70
C PRO A 558 -23.29 6.49 6.06
N ILE A 559 -22.29 6.32 6.92
CA ILE A 559 -22.55 6.04 8.32
C ILE A 559 -23.21 7.30 8.89
N SER A 560 -24.39 7.11 9.49
CA SER A 560 -25.20 8.19 10.06
C SER A 560 -24.35 9.10 10.96
N THR A 561 -24.51 10.43 10.80
CA THR A 561 -24.00 11.46 11.73
C THR A 561 -24.74 11.44 13.08
N ALA A 562 -25.25 10.28 13.50
CA ALA A 562 -25.88 10.08 14.78
C ALA A 562 -24.92 10.46 15.90
N THR A 563 -25.42 11.14 16.91
CA THR A 563 -24.65 11.65 18.05
C THR A 563 -23.94 10.55 18.85
N ASN A 564 -24.36 9.29 18.69
CA ASN A 564 -23.72 8.08 19.22
C ASN A 564 -23.84 6.93 18.20
N PRO A 565 -22.96 6.82 17.19
CA PRO A 565 -23.00 5.67 16.30
C PRO A 565 -22.74 4.40 17.10
N ILE A 566 -23.51 3.36 16.81
CA ILE A 566 -23.28 2.05 17.43
C ILE A 566 -21.88 1.60 17.01
N SER A 567 -21.01 1.37 18.00
CA SER A 567 -19.64 0.93 17.74
C SER A 567 -19.69 -0.40 16.97
N ILE A 568 -19.28 -0.37 15.71
CA ILE A 568 -19.07 -1.58 14.93
C ILE A 568 -17.92 -2.32 15.63
N THR A 569 -18.24 -3.34 16.42
CA THR A 569 -17.25 -4.20 17.07
C THR A 569 -16.62 -5.09 16.00
N ASP A 570 -15.69 -4.52 15.23
CA ASP A 570 -15.12 -5.19 14.07
C ASP A 570 -14.04 -6.21 14.48
N ILE A 571 -14.37 -7.47 14.17
CA ILE A 571 -13.53 -8.65 14.34
C ILE A 571 -12.44 -8.63 13.25
N GLY A 572 -11.18 -8.62 13.69
CA GLY A 572 -10.01 -8.64 12.81
C GLY A 572 -8.92 -7.66 13.27
N ARG A 573 -7.67 -8.15 13.31
CA ARG A 573 -6.47 -7.38 13.65
C ARG A 573 -5.53 -7.16 12.46
N GLY A 574 -5.83 -7.80 11.33
CA GLY A 574 -5.03 -7.70 10.13
C GLY A 574 -5.13 -6.34 9.42
N PRO A 575 -4.32 -6.14 8.38
CA PRO A 575 -4.23 -4.87 7.65
C PRO A 575 -5.56 -4.47 7.00
N LEU A 576 -6.38 -5.41 6.54
CA LEU A 576 -7.65 -5.10 5.91
C LEU A 576 -8.65 -4.51 6.91
N ALA A 577 -8.81 -5.16 8.06
CA ALA A 577 -9.69 -4.71 9.14
C ALA A 577 -9.21 -3.37 9.71
N LYS A 578 -7.89 -3.19 9.89
CA LYS A 578 -7.30 -1.91 10.30
C LYS A 578 -7.61 -0.79 9.30
N TYR A 579 -7.51 -1.07 8.00
CA TYR A 579 -7.85 -0.10 6.96
C TYR A 579 -9.33 0.30 7.00
N VAL A 580 -10.26 -0.67 7.05
CA VAL A 580 -11.70 -0.42 7.13
C VAL A 580 -12.06 0.43 8.37
N LYS A 581 -11.51 0.08 9.54
CA LYS A 581 -11.71 0.83 10.79
C LYS A 581 -11.30 2.30 10.65
N ARG A 582 -10.16 2.55 9.98
CA ARG A 582 -9.67 3.90 9.74
C ARG A 582 -10.58 4.67 8.78
N GLN A 583 -11.03 4.05 7.69
CA GLN A 583 -11.92 4.71 6.73
C GLN A 583 -13.25 5.11 7.37
N ASN A 584 -13.84 4.23 8.19
CA ASN A 584 -15.08 4.55 8.90
C ASN A 584 -14.92 5.69 9.91
N ARG A 585 -13.72 5.87 10.49
CA ARG A 585 -13.43 6.97 11.42
C ARG A 585 -13.09 8.28 10.71
N ALA A 586 -12.64 8.24 9.45
CA ALA A 586 -12.07 9.39 8.77
C ALA A 586 -13.05 10.57 8.63
N SER A 587 -14.35 10.29 8.55
CA SER A 587 -15.43 11.28 8.48
C SER A 587 -15.68 12.04 9.79
N ASP A 588 -15.42 11.38 10.92
CA ASP A 588 -15.89 11.81 12.24
C ASP A 588 -14.76 12.27 13.16
N VAL A 589 -13.53 12.36 12.64
CA VAL A 589 -12.36 12.78 13.42
C VAL A 589 -12.56 14.20 13.94
N ARG A 590 -12.62 14.34 15.27
CA ARG A 590 -12.61 15.66 15.92
C ARG A 590 -11.20 16.23 15.91
N LEU A 591 -10.95 17.19 15.03
CA LEU A 591 -9.71 17.94 14.98
C LEU A 591 -9.76 19.13 15.96
N VAL A 592 -8.79 19.19 16.87
CA VAL A 592 -8.61 20.29 17.82
C VAL A 592 -7.24 20.90 17.60
N THR A 593 -7.17 22.19 17.28
CA THR A 593 -5.90 22.91 17.23
C THR A 593 -5.65 23.55 18.59
N HIS A 594 -4.56 23.16 19.24
CA HIS A 594 -4.06 23.80 20.44
C HIS A 594 -2.97 24.80 20.05
N PHE A 595 -3.25 26.09 20.23
CA PHE A 595 -2.32 27.16 19.94
C PHE A 595 -1.26 27.26 21.03
N VAL A 596 0.02 27.27 20.63
CA VAL A 596 1.15 27.42 21.54
C VAL A 596 1.79 28.78 21.32
N GLU A 597 1.68 29.67 22.32
CA GLU A 597 2.28 31.01 22.26
C GLU A 597 3.80 30.95 22.35
N PHE A 598 4.49 31.60 21.39
CA PHE A 598 5.94 31.78 21.46
C PHE A 598 6.37 33.08 20.76
N ALA A 599 6.21 34.20 21.48
CA ALA A 599 6.38 35.55 20.94
C ALA A 599 7.69 35.80 20.17
N GLU A 600 8.84 35.26 20.65
CA GLU A 600 10.12 35.43 19.94
C GLU A 600 10.15 34.71 18.59
N LEU A 601 9.46 33.57 18.46
CA LEU A 601 9.33 32.84 17.21
C LEU A 601 8.35 33.54 16.26
N ASP A 602 7.28 34.12 16.80
CA ASP A 602 6.32 34.89 16.02
C ASP A 602 6.98 36.16 15.45
N GLU A 603 7.80 36.88 16.24
CA GLU A 603 8.61 38.01 15.77
C GLU A 603 9.55 37.58 14.63
N PHE A 604 10.28 36.47 14.80
CA PHE A 604 11.17 35.93 13.78
C PHE A 604 10.42 35.56 12.49
N TYR A 605 9.27 34.91 12.61
CA TYR A 605 8.44 34.51 11.46
C TYR A 605 7.98 35.72 10.64
N GLN A 606 7.47 36.77 11.29
CA GLN A 606 6.99 37.97 10.59
C GLN A 606 8.11 38.65 9.79
N ILE A 607 9.31 38.74 10.36
CA ILE A 607 10.48 39.31 9.68
C ILE A 607 10.93 38.40 8.53
N ALA A 608 10.96 37.08 8.74
CA ALA A 608 11.29 36.12 7.70
C ALA A 608 10.33 36.19 6.51
N GLN A 609 9.02 36.32 6.74
CA GLN A 609 8.03 36.49 5.67
C GLN A 609 8.22 37.81 4.90
N LYS A 610 8.55 38.90 5.60
CA LYS A 610 8.85 40.18 4.95
C LYS A 610 10.07 40.08 4.01
N ILE A 611 11.15 39.45 4.47
CA ILE A 611 12.36 39.22 3.67
C ILE A 611 12.06 38.31 2.48
N LYS A 612 11.26 37.27 2.69
CA LYS A 612 10.83 36.35 1.65
C LYS A 612 10.06 37.05 0.53
N LEU A 613 9.12 37.94 0.86
CA LEU A 613 8.36 38.72 -0.13
C LEU A 613 9.30 39.64 -0.92
N ARG A 614 10.18 40.40 -0.23
CA ARG A 614 11.16 41.27 -0.89
C ARG A 614 12.16 40.51 -1.76
N ALA A 615 12.56 39.30 -1.36
CA ALA A 615 13.47 38.47 -2.15
C ALA A 615 12.89 38.10 -3.52
N PHE A 616 11.56 37.96 -3.61
CA PHE A 616 10.87 37.62 -4.84
C PHE A 616 10.53 38.85 -5.70
N ASP A 617 10.06 39.93 -5.05
CA ASP A 617 9.53 41.10 -5.76
C ASP A 617 10.60 42.16 -6.07
N GLU A 618 11.68 42.23 -5.29
CA GLU A 618 12.61 43.37 -5.31
C GLU A 618 14.07 42.96 -5.50
N ASP A 619 14.59 42.06 -4.66
CA ASP A 619 16.04 41.79 -4.58
C ASP A 619 16.37 40.30 -4.32
N SER A 620 16.76 39.60 -5.39
CA SER A 620 17.21 38.21 -5.34
C SER A 620 18.44 37.97 -4.42
N ALA A 621 19.20 39.00 -4.04
CA ALA A 621 20.31 38.85 -3.08
C ALA A 621 19.80 38.48 -1.67
N LEU A 622 18.53 38.77 -1.35
CA LEU A 622 17.90 38.39 -0.10
C LEU A 622 17.47 36.91 -0.05
N LEU A 623 17.53 36.19 -1.19
CA LEU A 623 17.04 34.82 -1.30
C LEU A 623 17.77 33.85 -0.36
N SER A 624 19.08 34.03 -0.14
CA SER A 624 19.85 33.19 0.79
C SER A 624 19.39 33.33 2.25
N PHE A 625 19.04 34.55 2.66
CA PHE A 625 18.49 34.84 4.00
C PHE A 625 17.06 34.28 4.14
N ALA A 626 16.22 34.43 3.11
CA ALA A 626 14.88 33.87 3.09
C ALA A 626 14.90 32.33 3.17
N ILE A 627 15.77 31.67 2.39
CA ILE A 627 15.97 30.20 2.43
C ILE A 627 16.45 29.76 3.81
N SER A 628 17.43 30.46 4.39
CA SER A 628 17.97 30.12 5.72
C SER A 628 16.91 30.28 6.82
N ALA A 629 16.12 31.35 6.78
CA ALA A 629 15.05 31.60 7.74
C ALA A 629 13.91 30.57 7.62
N GLU A 630 13.48 30.22 6.40
CA GLU A 630 12.48 29.16 6.18
C GLU A 630 13.02 27.78 6.62
N THR A 631 14.33 27.52 6.46
CA THR A 631 14.97 26.30 6.95
C THR A 631 14.91 26.21 8.48
N VAL A 632 15.13 27.32 9.19
CA VAL A 632 14.96 27.40 10.66
C VAL A 632 13.51 27.09 11.05
N LEU A 633 12.54 27.74 10.41
CA LEU A 633 11.11 27.52 10.70
C LEU A 633 10.72 26.06 10.46
N LYS A 634 11.18 25.47 9.37
CA LYS A 634 10.96 24.06 9.05
C LYS A 634 11.62 23.14 10.07
N HIS A 635 12.85 23.43 10.50
CA HIS A 635 13.52 22.66 11.54
C HIS A 635 12.74 22.70 12.86
N ILE A 636 12.27 23.87 13.29
CA ILE A 636 11.45 24.02 14.52
C ILE A 636 10.12 23.26 14.40
N SER A 637 9.51 23.23 13.21
CA SER A 637 8.27 22.49 12.96
C SER A 637 8.46 20.97 13.02
N THR A 638 9.51 20.44 12.37
CA THR A 638 9.80 19.00 12.32
C THR A 638 10.44 18.49 13.62
N TYR A 639 11.26 19.30 14.26
CA TYR A 639 12.00 19.03 15.50
C TYR A 639 11.66 20.11 16.53
N PRO A 640 10.43 20.09 17.09
CA PRO A 640 10.06 21.06 18.11
C PRO A 640 11.05 20.98 19.27
N PRO A 641 11.60 22.12 19.74
CA PRO A 641 12.58 22.10 20.81
C PRO A 641 11.93 21.43 22.03
N MET A 642 12.55 20.36 22.54
CA MET A 642 12.05 19.56 23.69
C MET A 642 13.03 19.59 24.88
N GLY A 643 14.09 20.39 24.82
CA GLY A 643 15.09 20.53 25.89
C GLY A 643 16.12 19.38 25.86
N ASN A 644 16.58 19.03 24.66
CA ASN A 644 17.44 17.89 24.39
C ASN A 644 18.80 18.31 23.79
N ASP A 645 19.84 17.55 24.08
CA ASP A 645 21.23 17.95 23.87
C ASP A 645 21.72 17.88 22.40
N ILE A 646 20.96 17.36 21.42
CA ILE A 646 21.47 17.14 20.05
C ILE A 646 20.67 17.93 18.99
N SER A 647 19.34 17.82 18.98
CA SER A 647 18.47 18.62 18.09
C SER A 647 18.61 20.11 18.38
N ASP A 648 18.59 20.47 19.67
CA ASP A 648 18.67 21.85 20.08
C ASP A 648 20.07 22.41 19.78
N LYS A 649 21.13 21.56 19.74
CA LYS A 649 22.47 21.98 19.29
C LYS A 649 22.52 22.31 17.80
N HIS A 650 21.83 21.54 16.95
CA HIS A 650 21.76 21.85 15.52
C HIS A 650 20.95 23.12 15.27
N LEU A 651 19.76 23.25 15.89
CA LEU A 651 18.97 24.48 15.79
C LEU A 651 19.73 25.71 16.30
N VAL A 652 20.44 25.58 17.42
CA VAL A 652 21.32 26.64 17.98
C VAL A 652 22.45 27.00 17.02
N HIS A 653 23.04 26.00 16.34
CA HIS A 653 24.07 26.24 15.33
C HIS A 653 23.51 26.98 14.11
N VAL A 654 22.38 26.52 13.59
CA VAL A 654 21.70 27.10 12.41
C VAL A 654 21.28 28.55 12.69
N LEU A 655 20.61 28.80 13.82
CA LEU A 655 20.22 30.14 14.25
C LEU A 655 21.43 31.05 14.49
N GLY A 656 22.47 30.53 15.14
CA GLY A 656 23.70 31.29 15.38
C GLY A 656 24.43 31.66 14.09
N SER A 657 24.46 30.76 13.11
CA SER A 657 25.03 31.02 11.79
C SER A 657 24.21 32.07 11.04
N LEU A 658 22.88 31.95 11.03
CA LEU A 658 22.01 32.96 10.41
C LEU A 658 22.18 34.35 11.04
N ALA A 659 22.22 34.43 12.36
CA ALA A 659 22.46 35.68 13.08
C ALA A 659 23.81 36.31 12.70
N GLN A 660 24.88 35.52 12.63
CA GLN A 660 26.22 36.01 12.25
C GLN A 660 26.25 36.54 10.81
N HIS A 661 25.65 35.82 9.86
CA HIS A 661 25.58 36.27 8.47
C HIS A 661 24.70 37.51 8.31
N ALA A 662 23.56 37.56 9.03
CA ALA A 662 22.69 38.71 9.05
C ALA A 662 23.38 39.92 9.69
N ALA A 663 24.21 39.75 10.73
CA ALA A 663 24.99 40.83 11.32
C ALA A 663 25.99 41.44 10.33
N ALA A 664 26.63 40.62 9.50
CA ALA A 664 27.59 41.08 8.50
C ALA A 664 26.94 41.94 7.40
N MET A 665 25.70 41.61 7.01
CA MET A 665 24.97 42.28 5.92
C MET A 665 23.95 43.32 6.42
N GLY A 666 23.55 43.27 7.68
CA GLY A 666 22.52 44.13 8.29
C GLY A 666 22.91 45.61 8.35
N MET A 667 24.20 45.92 8.22
CA MET A 667 24.66 47.31 8.04
C MET A 667 24.16 47.96 6.75
N TYR A 668 23.74 47.16 5.76
CA TYR A 668 23.33 47.61 4.43
C TYR A 668 21.83 47.47 4.17
N ASP A 669 21.11 46.64 4.92
CA ASP A 669 19.66 46.45 4.79
C ASP A 669 18.99 46.33 6.17
N GLN A 670 17.97 47.17 6.41
CA GLN A 670 17.27 47.26 7.70
C GLN A 670 16.47 45.99 8.03
N ASP A 671 15.95 45.27 7.04
CA ASP A 671 15.21 44.03 7.29
C ASP A 671 16.16 42.89 7.66
N ILE A 672 17.36 42.85 7.07
CA ILE A 672 18.43 41.93 7.50
C ILE A 672 18.89 42.24 8.93
N ASN A 673 19.01 43.52 9.29
CA ASN A 673 19.30 43.90 10.68
C ASN A 673 18.18 43.49 11.65
N ASN A 674 16.92 43.58 11.23
CA ASN A 674 15.80 43.08 12.02
C ASN A 674 15.85 41.54 12.16
N LEU A 675 16.26 40.83 11.10
CA LEU A 675 16.43 39.38 11.12
C LEU A 675 17.54 38.94 12.08
N GLU A 676 18.65 39.67 12.13
CA GLU A 676 19.73 39.44 13.11
C GLU A 676 19.19 39.53 14.53
N SER A 677 18.55 40.65 14.88
CA SER A 677 17.97 40.88 16.21
C SER A 677 16.93 39.81 16.57
N ALA A 678 16.06 39.42 15.63
CA ALA A 678 15.06 38.39 15.87
C ALA A 678 15.67 36.99 16.03
N SER A 679 16.70 36.67 15.24
CA SER A 679 17.45 35.41 15.33
C SER A 679 18.13 35.27 16.70
N ASP A 680 18.76 36.34 17.19
CA ASP A 680 19.42 36.36 18.49
C ASP A 680 18.44 36.23 19.67
N LYS A 681 17.30 36.93 19.60
CA LYS A 681 16.22 36.78 20.58
C LYS A 681 15.70 35.35 20.63
N LEU A 682 15.41 34.76 19.47
CA LEU A 682 14.92 33.39 19.35
C LEU A 682 15.97 32.39 19.85
N LEU A 683 17.25 32.58 19.48
CA LEU A 683 18.36 31.75 19.93
C LEU A 683 18.49 31.72 21.46
N LYS A 684 18.33 32.87 22.11
CA LYS A 684 18.32 32.95 23.58
C LYS A 684 17.08 32.25 24.15
N ALA A 685 15.91 32.52 23.57
CA ALA A 685 14.65 31.99 24.06
C ALA A 685 14.57 30.45 23.94
N VAL A 686 15.03 29.84 22.85
CA VAL A 686 15.07 28.37 22.65
C VAL A 686 15.93 27.67 23.70
N LYS A 687 16.97 28.33 24.25
CA LYS A 687 17.81 27.78 25.32
C LYS A 687 17.14 27.85 26.70
N GLU A 688 16.24 28.80 26.91
CA GLU A 688 15.66 29.12 28.22
C GLU A 688 14.21 28.63 28.37
N LYS A 689 13.44 28.57 27.28
CA LYS A 689 12.00 28.28 27.25
C LYS A 689 11.70 27.02 26.46
N ASN A 690 10.66 26.31 26.88
CA ASN A 690 10.12 25.19 26.11
C ASN A 690 8.58 25.13 26.13
N PRO A 691 7.91 25.99 25.35
CA PRO A 691 6.46 26.13 25.41
C PRO A 691 5.71 24.88 24.91
N LYS A 692 6.23 24.17 23.89
CA LYS A 692 5.62 22.94 23.38
C LYS A 692 5.78 21.76 24.36
N ALA A 693 6.93 21.60 25.01
CA ALA A 693 7.07 20.57 26.04
C ALA A 693 6.10 20.83 27.20
N GLN A 694 5.98 22.09 27.66
CA GLN A 694 5.05 22.44 28.72
C GLN A 694 3.60 22.14 28.32
N ALA A 695 3.16 22.60 27.14
CA ALA A 695 1.81 22.32 26.63
C ALA A 695 1.56 20.81 26.47
N LEU A 696 2.55 20.04 26.02
CA LEU A 696 2.47 18.59 25.91
C LEU A 696 2.22 17.94 27.29
N TYR A 697 2.97 18.35 28.32
CA TYR A 697 2.77 17.85 29.68
C TYR A 697 1.39 18.21 30.24
N GLU A 698 0.90 19.43 29.99
CA GLU A 698 -0.42 19.89 30.42
C GLU A 698 -1.54 19.08 29.74
N ILE A 699 -1.48 18.91 28.42
CA ILE A 699 -2.46 18.10 27.67
C ILE A 699 -2.46 16.66 28.19
N ILE A 700 -1.29 16.01 28.31
CA ILE A 700 -1.24 14.62 28.78
C ILE A 700 -1.79 14.48 30.21
N LYS A 701 -1.58 15.49 31.07
CA LYS A 701 -2.09 15.51 32.45
C LYS A 701 -3.62 15.54 32.51
N ASP A 702 -4.28 16.18 31.56
CA ASP A 702 -5.74 16.29 31.51
C ASP A 702 -6.40 15.01 30.98
N TYR A 703 -5.65 14.18 30.23
CA TYR A 703 -6.11 12.96 29.57
C TYR A 703 -5.58 11.67 30.23
N LYS A 704 -5.77 11.51 31.55
CA LYS A 704 -5.13 10.44 32.35
C LYS A 704 -5.59 9.00 32.03
N THR A 705 -6.77 8.79 31.46
CA THR A 705 -7.37 7.45 31.32
C THR A 705 -7.39 6.90 29.89
N CYS A 706 -6.85 7.62 28.90
CA CYS A 706 -6.93 7.24 27.50
C CYS A 706 -5.61 6.70 26.91
N HIS A 707 -5.73 5.99 25.79
CA HIS A 707 -4.59 5.58 24.96
C HIS A 707 -4.17 6.75 24.06
N ILE A 708 -3.01 7.35 24.37
CA ILE A 708 -2.47 8.51 23.64
C ILE A 708 -1.36 8.06 22.71
N ALA A 709 -1.49 8.32 21.41
CA ALA A 709 -0.38 8.24 20.47
C ALA A 709 0.17 9.64 20.20
N VAL A 710 1.49 9.84 20.33
CA VAL A 710 2.13 11.09 19.89
C VAL A 710 2.79 10.84 18.55
N ALA A 711 2.18 11.37 17.49
CA ALA A 711 2.66 11.26 16.12
C ALA A 711 3.72 12.32 15.87
N SER A 712 4.96 12.01 16.21
CA SER A 712 6.11 12.76 15.74
C SER A 712 7.35 11.90 15.82
N ARG A 713 8.07 11.88 14.71
CA ARG A 713 9.35 11.21 14.57
C ARG A 713 10.36 11.70 15.61
N SER A 714 10.60 13.01 15.63
CA SER A 714 11.62 13.65 16.48
C SER A 714 11.32 13.51 17.97
N VAL A 715 10.03 13.56 18.33
CA VAL A 715 9.58 13.34 19.71
C VAL A 715 9.73 11.87 20.10
N ALA A 716 9.34 10.93 19.24
CA ALA A 716 9.54 9.51 19.50
C ALA A 716 11.03 9.14 19.65
N GLU A 717 11.91 9.71 18.82
CA GLU A 717 13.37 9.57 18.89
C GLU A 717 13.98 10.19 20.16
N THR A 718 13.49 11.36 20.58
CA THR A 718 14.01 12.08 21.76
C THR A 718 13.67 11.38 23.08
N PHE A 719 12.47 10.82 23.17
CA PHE A 719 11.95 10.25 24.42
C PHE A 719 12.11 8.72 24.50
N SER A 720 12.46 8.01 23.42
CA SER A 720 12.78 6.58 23.50
C SER A 720 14.00 6.28 24.40
N ASN A 721 14.83 7.29 24.68
CA ASN A 721 15.98 7.22 25.60
C ASN A 721 15.71 7.80 27.01
N ARG A 722 14.53 8.40 27.25
CA ARG A 722 14.15 8.98 28.55
C ARG A 722 12.80 8.41 28.94
N GLU A 723 12.73 7.61 30.02
CA GLU A 723 11.43 7.26 30.61
C GLU A 723 10.70 8.56 30.99
N LEU A 724 9.72 8.96 30.18
CA LEU A 724 8.69 9.89 30.61
C LEU A 724 7.96 9.20 31.75
N ASN A 725 8.36 9.52 32.98
CA ASN A 725 7.83 8.92 34.20
C ASN A 725 6.42 9.46 34.47
N LEU A 726 5.49 9.18 33.57
CA LEU A 726 4.09 9.54 33.62
C LEU A 726 3.32 8.29 34.04
N ALA A 727 3.40 7.94 35.33
CA ALA A 727 2.90 6.70 35.92
C ALA A 727 1.38 6.41 35.75
N HIS A 728 0.63 7.26 35.04
CA HIS A 728 -0.83 7.24 35.01
C HIS A 728 -1.43 7.16 33.60
N SER A 729 -0.68 7.30 32.49
CA SER A 729 -1.21 7.26 31.11
C SER A 729 -0.45 6.28 30.21
N LYS A 730 -1.16 5.55 29.33
CA LYS A 730 -0.55 4.67 28.32
C LYS A 730 -0.21 5.51 27.08
N ILE A 731 0.97 6.12 27.08
CA ILE A 731 1.47 6.93 25.97
C ILE A 731 2.30 6.04 25.05
N LYS A 732 1.99 6.04 23.76
CA LYS A 732 2.82 5.42 22.73
C LYS A 732 3.37 6.52 21.82
N LEU A 733 4.68 6.70 21.86
CA LEU A 733 5.36 7.60 20.94
C LEU A 733 5.59 6.84 19.64
N ILE A 734 5.20 7.44 18.51
CA ILE A 734 5.23 6.73 17.24
C ILE A 734 5.52 7.70 16.09
N PRO A 735 6.37 7.30 15.13
CA PRO A 735 6.47 8.04 13.87
C PRO A 735 5.15 7.99 13.08
N VAL A 736 4.91 9.02 12.25
CA VAL A 736 3.70 9.10 11.41
C VAL A 736 3.55 7.87 10.49
N HIS A 737 4.65 7.38 9.92
CA HIS A 737 4.64 6.23 9.01
C HIS A 737 4.29 4.91 9.71
N ASP A 738 4.51 4.81 11.02
CA ASP A 738 4.24 3.61 11.81
C ASP A 738 2.84 3.59 12.42
N LEU A 739 2.02 4.64 12.21
CA LEU A 739 0.66 4.73 12.76
C LEU A 739 -0.22 3.55 12.34
N GLN A 740 0.04 2.94 11.18
CA GLN A 740 -0.65 1.75 10.69
C GLN A 740 -0.48 0.53 11.60
N SER A 741 0.58 0.48 12.41
CA SER A 741 0.82 -0.60 13.37
C SER A 741 -0.08 -0.53 14.61
N LEU A 742 -0.79 0.58 14.81
CA LEU A 742 -1.63 0.79 16.00
C LEU A 742 -3.03 0.20 15.82
N GLU A 743 -3.47 -0.58 16.81
CA GLU A 743 -4.80 -1.19 16.79
C GLU A 743 -5.89 -0.22 17.27
N ASN A 744 -5.65 0.50 18.38
CA ASN A 744 -6.61 1.44 18.97
C ASN A 744 -5.90 2.70 19.49
N VAL A 745 -6.19 3.83 18.86
CA VAL A 745 -5.76 5.16 19.31
C VAL A 745 -7.01 5.99 19.57
N GLU A 746 -7.23 6.33 20.83
CA GLU A 746 -8.35 7.20 21.22
C GLU A 746 -8.01 8.65 20.92
N LEU A 747 -6.78 9.06 21.29
CA LEU A 747 -6.26 10.41 21.09
C LEU A 747 -4.93 10.36 20.33
N LEU A 748 -4.86 11.07 19.22
CA LEU A 748 -3.61 11.32 18.51
C LEU A 748 -3.16 12.76 18.75
N LEU A 749 -1.96 12.92 19.26
CA LEU A 749 -1.34 14.23 19.47
C LEU A 749 -0.27 14.45 18.40
N VAL A 750 -0.37 15.55 17.69
CA VAL A 750 0.57 15.98 16.64
C VAL A 750 1.29 17.22 17.16
N PRO A 751 2.57 17.13 17.56
CA PRO A 751 3.26 18.17 18.31
C PRO A 751 3.78 19.34 17.46
N GLY A 752 3.47 19.38 16.16
CA GLY A 752 3.90 20.46 15.27
C GLY A 752 3.51 20.22 13.82
N TRP A 753 3.95 21.10 12.93
CA TRP A 753 3.77 20.94 11.49
C TRP A 753 4.79 19.94 10.93
N LEU A 754 4.34 18.74 10.54
CA LEU A 754 5.25 17.67 10.11
C LEU A 754 5.55 17.66 8.61
N GLY A 755 5.18 18.73 7.90
CA GLY A 755 5.25 18.79 6.44
C GLY A 755 3.91 18.52 5.78
N ARG A 756 3.72 19.05 4.57
CA ARG A 756 2.44 18.99 3.86
C ARG A 756 1.90 17.55 3.72
N LYS A 757 2.74 16.61 3.29
CA LYS A 757 2.37 15.23 2.98
C LYS A 757 1.93 14.47 4.22
N GLU A 758 2.65 14.64 5.32
CA GLU A 758 2.39 14.05 6.63
C GLU A 758 1.14 14.65 7.26
N MET A 759 0.94 15.97 7.15
CA MET A 759 -0.27 16.63 7.66
C MET A 759 -1.53 16.23 6.88
N LEU A 760 -1.44 16.09 5.55
CA LEU A 760 -2.50 15.42 4.77
C LEU A 760 -2.68 13.98 5.22
N HIS A 761 -1.58 13.30 5.58
CA HIS A 761 -1.65 11.92 6.04
C HIS A 761 -2.45 11.73 7.30
N LEU A 762 -2.20 12.59 8.27
CA LEU A 762 -2.88 12.60 9.55
C LEU A 762 -4.35 12.99 9.40
N ARG A 763 -4.63 13.99 8.56
CA ARG A 763 -5.99 14.52 8.36
C ARG A 763 -6.94 13.57 7.65
N LEU A 764 -6.45 12.81 6.66
CA LEU A 764 -7.27 11.95 5.81
C LEU A 764 -7.33 10.48 6.28
N GLY A 765 -6.47 10.08 7.22
CA GLY A 765 -6.25 8.67 7.52
C GLY A 765 -7.09 8.07 8.66
N GLY A 766 -7.95 8.84 9.34
CA GLY A 766 -8.84 8.30 10.39
C GLY A 766 -8.12 7.62 11.56
N TRP A 767 -6.93 8.10 11.92
CA TRP A 767 -6.01 7.45 12.87
C TRP A 767 -6.54 7.39 14.31
N SER A 768 -7.41 8.31 14.70
CA SER A 768 -8.00 8.41 16.04
C SER A 768 -9.35 9.13 15.96
N GLY A 769 -10.20 8.98 16.98
CA GLY A 769 -11.45 9.73 17.08
C GLY A 769 -11.24 11.21 17.41
N VAL A 770 -10.17 11.53 18.14
CA VAL A 770 -9.76 12.90 18.45
C VAL A 770 -8.30 13.11 18.03
N GLN A 771 -8.05 14.19 17.30
CA GLN A 771 -6.70 14.63 16.92
C GLN A 771 -6.43 16.01 17.53
N ILE A 772 -5.36 16.13 18.32
CA ILE A 772 -4.90 17.41 18.86
C ILE A 772 -3.64 17.84 18.13
N HIS A 773 -3.73 18.94 17.38
CA HIS A 773 -2.59 19.56 16.71
C HIS A 773 -2.06 20.69 17.58
N MET A 774 -0.85 20.54 18.10
CA MET A 774 -0.16 21.59 18.88
C MET A 774 0.71 22.43 17.96
N LEU A 775 0.19 23.60 17.59
CA LEU A 775 0.78 24.43 16.53
C LEU A 775 1.17 25.81 17.08
N TYR A 776 2.33 26.30 16.66
CA TYR A 776 2.70 27.72 16.75
C TYR A 776 1.87 28.56 15.75
N GLU A 777 1.92 29.89 15.85
CA GLU A 777 1.11 30.78 15.01
C GLU A 777 1.33 30.56 13.50
N PHE A 778 2.60 30.52 13.09
CA PHE A 778 2.94 30.29 11.68
C PHE A 778 2.53 28.88 11.21
N GLU A 779 2.54 27.88 12.09
CA GLU A 779 2.09 26.52 11.78
C GLU A 779 0.56 26.46 11.63
N CYS A 780 -0.18 27.21 12.45
CA CYS A 780 -1.62 27.39 12.29
C CYS A 780 -1.95 28.01 10.93
N GLN A 781 -1.21 29.04 10.50
CA GLN A 781 -1.39 29.66 9.19
C GLN A 781 -1.15 28.64 8.05
N ARG A 782 -0.08 27.84 8.12
CA ARG A 782 0.20 26.76 7.16
C ARG A 782 -0.92 25.71 7.11
N SER A 783 -1.42 25.29 8.28
CA SER A 783 -2.53 24.33 8.41
C SER A 783 -3.85 24.83 7.82
N SER A 784 -4.20 26.10 8.07
CA SER A 784 -5.41 26.72 7.51
C SER A 784 -5.34 26.84 5.99
N LYS A 785 -4.19 27.24 5.44
CA LYS A 785 -4.00 27.29 3.98
C LYS A 785 -4.11 25.91 3.33
N GLN A 786 -3.49 24.90 3.94
CA GLN A 786 -3.60 23.51 3.46
C GLN A 786 -5.05 23.00 3.50
N ALA A 787 -5.81 23.35 4.53
CA ALA A 787 -7.24 23.00 4.63
C ALA A 787 -8.03 23.55 3.43
N ARG A 788 -7.84 24.84 3.10
CA ARG A 788 -8.48 25.49 1.95
C ARG A 788 -8.07 24.84 0.62
N LYS A 789 -6.81 24.46 0.45
CA LYS A 789 -6.33 23.76 -0.76
C LYS A 789 -6.90 22.35 -0.89
N LEU A 790 -6.98 21.62 0.22
CA LEU A 790 -7.61 20.31 0.26
C LEU A 790 -9.09 20.39 -0.16
N GLU A 791 -9.81 21.38 0.34
CA GLU A 791 -11.20 21.65 -0.04
C GLU A 791 -11.35 21.95 -1.55
N LYS A 792 -10.53 22.86 -2.09
CA LYS A 792 -10.49 23.13 -3.54
C LYS A 792 -10.19 21.86 -4.35
N THR A 793 -9.30 21.00 -3.83
CA THR A 793 -8.94 19.73 -4.47
C THR A 793 -10.10 18.75 -4.46
N PHE A 794 -10.85 18.63 -3.37
CA PHE A 794 -12.06 17.80 -3.30
C PHE A 794 -13.12 18.27 -4.29
N ILE A 795 -13.41 19.57 -4.33
CA ILE A 795 -14.38 20.14 -5.30
C ILE A 795 -13.96 19.80 -6.74
N TYR A 796 -12.67 19.91 -7.04
CA TYR A 796 -12.14 19.54 -8.35
C TYR A 796 -12.31 18.05 -8.66
N LEU A 797 -11.93 17.17 -7.72
CA LEU A 797 -12.02 15.72 -7.86
C LEU A 797 -13.47 15.22 -7.98
N ASP A 798 -14.40 15.80 -7.22
CA ASP A 798 -15.83 15.51 -7.31
C ASP A 798 -16.37 15.87 -8.69
N LYS A 799 -16.03 17.07 -9.19
CA LYS A 799 -16.40 17.50 -10.54
C LYS A 799 -15.89 16.53 -11.60
N LYS A 800 -14.63 16.09 -11.49
CA LYS A 800 -14.02 15.12 -12.41
C LYS A 800 -14.67 13.73 -12.32
N THR A 801 -15.07 13.32 -11.13
CA THR A 801 -15.81 12.07 -10.91
C THR A 801 -17.19 12.14 -11.57
N GLN A 802 -17.90 13.25 -11.44
CA GLN A 802 -19.18 13.47 -12.12
C GLN A 802 -19.04 13.48 -13.65
N GLU A 803 -17.98 14.08 -14.19
CA GLU A 803 -17.68 14.05 -15.63
C GLU A 803 -17.46 12.60 -16.12
N SER A 804 -16.65 11.83 -15.40
CA SER A 804 -16.38 10.41 -15.69
C SER A 804 -17.66 9.57 -15.61
N TRP A 805 -18.46 9.77 -14.55
CA TRP A 805 -19.72 9.08 -14.33
C TRP A 805 -20.74 9.39 -15.42
N LYS A 806 -20.94 10.66 -15.79
CA LYS A 806 -21.86 11.04 -16.88
C LYS A 806 -21.50 10.33 -18.19
N SER A 807 -20.21 10.12 -18.45
CA SER A 807 -19.80 9.37 -19.64
C SER A 807 -20.03 7.87 -19.52
N PHE A 808 -19.85 7.31 -18.33
CA PHE A 808 -20.18 5.92 -18.04
C PHE A 808 -21.68 5.67 -18.18
N SER A 809 -22.53 6.50 -17.58
CA SER A 809 -24.00 6.38 -17.67
C SER A 809 -24.55 6.52 -19.09
N ARG A 810 -23.85 7.21 -19.99
CA ARG A 810 -24.22 7.23 -21.43
C ARG A 810 -24.10 5.86 -22.09
N LYS A 811 -23.14 5.04 -21.65
CA LYS A 811 -22.92 3.68 -22.16
C LYS A 811 -23.74 2.65 -21.38
N ASN A 812 -24.00 2.91 -20.10
CA ASN A 812 -24.72 2.04 -19.17
C ASN A 812 -25.83 2.85 -18.46
N PRO A 813 -26.99 3.07 -19.12
CA PRO A 813 -28.07 3.90 -18.57
C PRO A 813 -28.55 3.45 -17.17
N GLU A 814 -28.47 2.16 -16.89
CA GLU A 814 -28.81 1.53 -15.60
C GLU A 814 -27.97 2.01 -14.42
N ALA A 815 -26.78 2.59 -14.68
CA ALA A 815 -25.93 3.18 -13.64
C ALA A 815 -26.52 4.45 -13.02
N GLY A 816 -27.51 5.07 -13.68
CA GLY A 816 -28.19 6.26 -13.20
C GLY A 816 -27.31 7.52 -13.21
N ASN A 817 -27.74 8.52 -12.43
CA ASN A 817 -27.10 9.82 -12.36
C ASN A 817 -25.83 9.80 -11.49
N PRO A 818 -24.87 10.73 -11.73
CA PRO A 818 -23.68 10.85 -10.90
C PRO A 818 -24.03 11.20 -9.44
N PRO A 819 -23.15 10.85 -8.48
CA PRO A 819 -23.26 11.30 -7.09
C PRO A 819 -23.43 12.81 -7.01
N SER A 820 -24.49 13.22 -6.31
CA SER A 820 -24.65 14.59 -5.82
C SER A 820 -23.48 14.90 -4.89
N VAL A 821 -22.93 16.10 -4.97
CA VAL A 821 -21.83 16.52 -4.08
C VAL A 821 -22.44 16.70 -2.69
N PRO A 822 -22.17 15.83 -1.71
CA PRO A 822 -22.60 16.10 -0.35
C PRO A 822 -21.53 17.00 0.25
N ARG A 823 -21.80 18.29 0.44
CA ARG A 823 -21.28 19.09 1.57
C ARG A 823 -21.68 20.57 1.50
N ASP A 824 -22.22 21.04 2.63
CA ASP A 824 -21.76 22.29 3.25
C ASP A 824 -20.53 21.93 4.10
N ILE A 825 -19.32 22.22 3.63
CA ILE A 825 -18.11 22.02 4.43
C ILE A 825 -18.12 23.10 5.51
N LYS A 826 -18.46 22.73 6.76
CA LYS A 826 -18.23 23.61 7.91
C LYS A 826 -16.71 23.78 8.05
N VAL A 827 -16.20 24.87 7.51
CA VAL A 827 -14.85 25.38 7.79
C VAL A 827 -14.71 25.38 9.32
N PRO A 828 -13.62 24.83 9.89
CA PRO A 828 -13.34 25.05 11.30
C PRO A 828 -13.40 26.56 11.53
N GLU A 829 -14.23 27.03 12.47
CA GLU A 829 -14.25 28.45 12.85
C GLU A 829 -12.87 28.84 13.38
N SER A 830 -11.94 29.13 12.47
CA SER A 830 -10.70 29.80 12.80
C SER A 830 -11.04 31.28 12.85
N SER A 831 -11.02 31.87 14.03
CA SER A 831 -11.28 33.28 14.30
C SER A 831 -10.24 34.25 13.70
N LEU A 832 -9.46 33.82 12.72
CA LEU A 832 -8.41 34.59 12.08
C LEU A 832 -8.80 34.85 10.63
N ASN A 833 -9.21 36.09 10.35
CA ASN A 833 -9.36 36.63 9.00
C ASN A 833 -8.00 36.54 8.30
N VAL A 834 -7.88 35.63 7.33
CA VAL A 834 -6.74 35.58 6.41
C VAL A 834 -7.25 36.07 5.07
N ASP A 835 -6.78 37.27 4.67
CA ASP A 835 -7.17 37.98 3.45
C ASP A 835 -7.17 37.09 2.20
N GLU A 836 -8.22 37.23 1.40
CA GLU A 836 -8.38 36.66 0.07
C GLU A 836 -7.64 37.52 -0.95
N HIS A 837 -6.33 37.32 -1.11
CA HIS A 837 -5.64 37.80 -2.30
C HIS A 837 -5.17 36.62 -3.15
N GLU A 838 -5.73 36.57 -4.37
CA GLU A 838 -5.27 35.76 -5.50
C GLU A 838 -3.85 36.19 -5.92
N ASP A 839 -3.11 35.26 -6.53
CA ASP A 839 -1.65 35.22 -6.72
C ASP A 839 -0.81 34.96 -5.45
N GLU A 840 -0.97 33.76 -4.85
CA GLU A 840 -0.05 33.31 -3.80
C GLU A 840 1.30 32.82 -4.41
N PRO A 841 2.46 33.28 -3.91
CA PRO A 841 3.76 32.67 -4.23
C PRO A 841 3.80 31.19 -3.79
N PRO A 842 4.72 30.36 -4.33
CA PRO A 842 4.83 28.95 -3.94
C PRO A 842 4.92 28.77 -2.40
N GLU A 843 4.42 27.65 -1.89
CA GLU A 843 4.22 27.34 -0.44
C GLU A 843 5.52 27.20 0.35
N GLY A 844 5.60 27.37 1.67
CA GLY A 844 6.87 27.17 2.43
C GLY A 844 7.73 25.92 2.08
N ASP A 845 7.12 24.75 1.85
CA ASP A 845 7.85 23.54 1.42
C ASP A 845 8.16 23.54 -0.10
N ASP A 846 7.15 23.75 -0.96
CA ASP A 846 7.31 23.83 -2.43
C ASP A 846 8.15 25.04 -2.87
N TRP A 847 8.15 26.10 -2.07
CA TRP A 847 8.90 27.35 -2.21
C TRP A 847 10.34 27.12 -1.84
N LEU A 848 10.64 26.39 -0.76
CA LEU A 848 12.03 26.10 -0.44
C LEU A 848 12.66 25.32 -1.58
N GLU A 849 11.96 24.31 -2.12
CA GLU A 849 12.42 23.60 -3.31
C GLU A 849 12.54 24.53 -4.53
N SER A 850 11.54 25.38 -4.79
CA SER A 850 11.54 26.33 -5.92
C SER A 850 12.65 27.38 -5.81
N ALA A 851 12.90 27.90 -4.62
CA ALA A 851 13.96 28.86 -4.31
C ALA A 851 15.34 28.20 -4.44
N VAL A 852 15.48 26.95 -4.02
CA VAL A 852 16.70 26.16 -4.27
C VAL A 852 16.90 25.98 -5.78
N ARG A 853 15.85 25.65 -6.55
CA ARG A 853 15.93 25.54 -8.03
C ARG A 853 16.36 26.86 -8.67
N GLU A 854 15.77 27.98 -8.24
CA GLU A 854 16.09 29.32 -8.76
C GLU A 854 17.54 29.71 -8.43
N HIS A 855 17.98 29.49 -7.20
CA HIS A 855 19.36 29.75 -6.78
C HIS A 855 20.38 28.90 -7.56
N MET A 856 20.08 27.62 -7.79
CA MET A 856 20.94 26.75 -8.60
C MET A 856 20.98 27.20 -10.07
N SER A 857 19.87 27.73 -10.58
CA SER A 857 19.76 28.26 -11.95
C SER A 857 20.49 29.59 -12.12
N SER A 858 20.51 30.47 -11.11
CA SER A 858 21.26 31.73 -11.17
C SER A 858 22.78 31.51 -11.05
N SER A 859 23.19 30.53 -10.24
CA SER A 859 24.60 30.14 -10.04
C SER A 859 25.27 29.60 -11.32
N THR A 860 24.50 29.05 -12.27
CA THR A 860 25.02 28.44 -13.50
C THR A 860 25.28 29.44 -14.63
N VAL A 861 24.71 30.65 -14.58
CA VAL A 861 24.80 31.67 -15.64
C VAL A 861 26.05 32.57 -15.50
N GLY A 862 26.68 32.61 -14.32
CA GLY A 862 27.69 33.62 -13.98
C GLY A 862 29.19 33.25 -14.09
N GLN A 863 29.58 31.97 -14.20
CA GLN A 863 31.00 31.58 -14.03
C GLN A 863 31.61 30.87 -15.23
N GLY A 864 32.21 31.66 -16.14
CA GLY A 864 32.80 31.21 -17.42
C GLY A 864 34.09 30.37 -17.37
N ARG A 865 34.41 29.68 -16.26
CA ARG A 865 35.64 28.85 -16.14
C ARG A 865 35.49 27.52 -15.40
N GLN A 866 34.31 27.18 -14.88
CA GLN A 866 34.12 25.94 -14.10
C GLN A 866 33.67 24.76 -14.97
N THR A 867 33.96 23.54 -14.50
CA THR A 867 33.64 22.30 -15.22
C THR A 867 32.15 21.99 -15.03
N GLN A 868 31.36 22.23 -16.07
CA GLN A 868 29.93 21.95 -16.07
C GLN A 868 29.67 20.45 -16.23
N VAL A 869 28.78 19.89 -15.41
CA VAL A 869 28.35 18.49 -15.43
C VAL A 869 26.84 18.42 -15.59
N LEU A 870 26.37 17.48 -16.42
CA LEU A 870 24.94 17.15 -16.48
C LEU A 870 24.56 16.40 -15.20
N GLY A 871 23.68 17.00 -14.40
CA GLY A 871 23.24 16.47 -13.11
C GLY A 871 21.73 16.54 -12.91
N ARG A 872 21.25 15.87 -11.88
CA ARG A 872 19.85 15.85 -11.44
C ARG A 872 19.77 16.34 -10.01
N LEU A 873 18.89 17.32 -9.78
CA LEU A 873 18.56 17.84 -8.46
C LEU A 873 17.46 16.97 -7.85
N MET A 874 17.63 16.61 -6.58
CA MET A 874 16.73 15.73 -5.84
C MET A 874 16.41 16.34 -4.49
N PHE A 875 15.16 16.21 -4.07
CA PHE A 875 14.67 16.62 -2.76
C PHE A 875 14.26 15.39 -1.96
N PHE A 876 14.34 15.47 -0.63
CA PHE A 876 14.03 14.36 0.26
C PHE A 876 12.81 14.68 1.15
N ASN A 877 12.11 13.64 1.61
CA ASN A 877 10.93 13.75 2.48
C ASN A 877 11.24 14.35 3.85
N ASP A 878 12.50 14.37 4.30
CA ASP A 878 12.88 15.09 5.52
C ASP A 878 12.81 16.63 5.33
N GLY A 879 12.80 17.08 4.08
CA GLY A 879 12.73 18.46 3.68
C GLY A 879 13.88 19.35 4.16
N GLN A 880 14.97 18.77 4.67
CA GLN A 880 16.16 19.46 5.16
C GLN A 880 17.35 19.28 4.22
N HIS A 881 17.32 18.22 3.42
CA HIS A 881 18.38 17.91 2.49
C HIS A 881 17.91 18.02 1.05
N TYR A 882 18.84 18.39 0.19
CA TYR A 882 18.76 18.16 -1.24
C TYR A 882 20.03 17.47 -1.70
N ALA A 883 19.99 16.86 -2.87
CA ALA A 883 21.18 16.30 -3.48
C ALA A 883 21.27 16.68 -4.94
N LEU A 884 22.50 16.96 -5.37
CA LEU A 884 22.83 17.11 -6.76
C LEU A 884 23.82 16.02 -7.17
N PHE A 885 23.41 15.16 -8.08
CA PHE A 885 24.27 14.08 -8.58
C PHE A 885 24.40 14.14 -10.09
N ALA A 886 25.54 13.70 -10.61
CA ALA A 886 25.70 13.53 -12.06
C ALA A 886 24.62 12.60 -12.61
N ASP A 887 24.13 12.86 -13.82
CA ASP A 887 22.95 12.21 -14.42
C ASP A 887 23.05 10.67 -14.53
N ASN A 888 24.23 10.06 -14.42
CA ASN A 888 24.42 8.60 -14.37
C ASN A 888 25.17 8.12 -13.10
N ALA A 889 25.12 8.87 -12.01
CA ALA A 889 25.74 8.43 -10.76
C ALA A 889 25.04 7.16 -10.24
N LYS A 890 25.80 6.26 -9.62
CA LYS A 890 25.26 5.07 -8.96
C LYS A 890 25.13 5.36 -7.46
N LEU A 891 23.93 5.24 -6.93
CA LEU A 891 23.63 5.47 -5.51
C LEU A 891 23.11 4.20 -4.86
N VAL A 892 23.36 4.04 -3.56
CA VAL A 892 22.82 2.91 -2.78
C VAL A 892 21.33 3.13 -2.57
N CYS A 893 20.50 2.23 -3.11
CA CYS A 893 19.04 2.28 -3.05
C CYS A 893 18.50 1.01 -2.37
N LEU A 894 17.64 1.19 -1.37
CA LEU A 894 17.24 0.13 -0.45
C LEU A 894 15.91 -0.54 -0.79
N ASN A 895 15.13 -0.02 -1.75
CA ASN A 895 13.76 -0.48 -2.05
C ASN A 895 13.66 -1.97 -2.42
N GLU A 896 14.72 -2.56 -2.99
CA GLU A 896 14.74 -3.97 -3.38
C GLU A 896 15.35 -4.89 -2.31
N ILE A 897 15.93 -4.30 -1.25
CA ILE A 897 16.64 -4.99 -0.16
C ILE A 897 15.77 -5.03 1.11
N LEU A 898 14.93 -4.01 1.31
CA LEU A 898 13.98 -3.91 2.42
C LEU A 898 12.69 -4.72 2.14
N GLY A 899 12.09 -5.31 3.18
CA GLY A 899 10.81 -6.03 3.08
C GLY A 899 10.94 -7.56 3.06
N GLY A 900 11.33 -8.13 4.21
CA GLY A 900 11.38 -9.55 4.59
C GLY A 900 11.05 -10.59 3.51
N ALA A 901 12.10 -11.16 2.90
CA ALA A 901 12.14 -12.44 2.16
C ALA A 901 13.36 -12.53 1.21
N LEU A 902 14.33 -11.61 1.29
CA LEU A 902 15.54 -11.70 0.47
C LEU A 902 16.44 -12.80 1.02
N ASN A 903 16.42 -13.98 0.39
CA ASN A 903 17.35 -15.06 0.74
C ASN A 903 18.74 -14.72 0.18
N THR A 904 19.55 -14.01 0.97
CA THR A 904 20.90 -13.59 0.59
C THR A 904 21.83 -14.77 0.29
N ALA A 905 21.53 -15.98 0.79
CA ALA A 905 22.29 -17.19 0.52
C ALA A 905 22.19 -17.68 -0.93
N GLU A 906 21.14 -17.30 -1.67
CA GLU A 906 20.92 -17.68 -3.07
C GLU A 906 21.37 -16.60 -4.08
N LEU A 907 21.76 -15.41 -3.58
CA LEU A 907 22.20 -14.30 -4.41
C LEU A 907 23.68 -14.42 -4.77
N SER A 908 24.01 -14.33 -6.07
CA SER A 908 25.41 -14.21 -6.48
C SER A 908 26.00 -12.88 -6.02
N GLU A 909 27.33 -12.80 -5.84
CA GLU A 909 28.03 -11.55 -5.52
C GLU A 909 27.75 -10.45 -6.56
N SER A 910 27.55 -10.82 -7.84
CA SER A 910 27.24 -9.88 -8.92
C SER A 910 25.81 -9.35 -8.88
N ASP A 911 24.86 -10.15 -8.40
CA ASP A 911 23.45 -9.74 -8.34
C ASP A 911 23.21 -8.86 -7.13
N ALA A 912 23.88 -9.15 -6.00
CA ALA A 912 23.86 -8.27 -4.83
C ALA A 912 24.35 -6.85 -5.14
N GLU A 913 25.43 -6.72 -5.92
CA GLU A 913 25.94 -5.41 -6.34
C GLU A 913 24.89 -4.63 -7.17
N LYS A 914 24.20 -5.29 -8.10
CA LYS A 914 23.17 -4.63 -8.92
C LYS A 914 21.93 -4.25 -8.11
N LEU A 915 21.55 -5.03 -7.10
CA LEU A 915 20.40 -4.73 -6.22
C LEU A 915 20.66 -3.47 -5.39
N LEU A 916 21.91 -3.32 -4.93
CA LEU A 916 22.34 -2.21 -4.12
C LEU A 916 22.41 -0.89 -4.89
N TRP A 917 22.92 -0.91 -6.12
CA TRP A 917 23.22 0.32 -6.87
C TRP A 917 22.12 0.68 -7.89
N LYS A 918 21.48 1.85 -7.71
CA LYS A 918 20.54 2.46 -8.68
C LYS A 918 21.19 3.65 -9.38
N SER A 919 21.06 3.73 -10.71
CA SER A 919 21.48 4.90 -11.47
C SER A 919 20.52 6.06 -11.19
N THR A 920 21.04 7.28 -11.10
CA THR A 920 20.23 8.51 -10.91
C THR A 920 19.16 8.72 -11.97
N LYS A 921 19.31 8.15 -13.18
CA LYS A 921 18.27 8.18 -14.23
C LYS A 921 17.03 7.37 -13.92
N LEU A 922 17.22 6.30 -13.15
CA LEU A 922 16.18 5.33 -12.82
C LEU A 922 15.55 5.65 -11.47
N LEU A 923 16.05 6.68 -10.78
CA LEU A 923 15.49 7.09 -9.50
C LEU A 923 14.11 7.70 -9.71
N GLU A 924 13.21 7.39 -8.79
CA GLU A 924 11.83 7.84 -8.76
C GLU A 924 11.51 8.38 -7.35
N PRO A 925 10.53 9.29 -7.22
CA PRO A 925 9.96 9.62 -5.93
C PRO A 925 9.54 8.36 -5.14
N GLY A 926 9.85 8.34 -3.85
CA GLY A 926 9.66 7.18 -2.97
C GLY A 926 10.83 6.20 -2.91
N ASP A 927 11.83 6.32 -3.80
CA ASP A 927 13.08 5.57 -3.60
C ASP A 927 13.77 5.99 -2.29
N VAL A 928 14.35 5.02 -1.60
CA VAL A 928 15.03 5.16 -0.32
C VAL A 928 16.53 4.99 -0.55
N LEU A 929 17.29 6.05 -0.33
CA LEU A 929 18.73 6.10 -0.52
C LEU A 929 19.48 6.01 0.80
N ALA A 930 20.66 5.39 0.79
CA ALA A 930 21.54 5.32 1.95
C ALA A 930 22.85 6.07 1.71
N PHE A 931 23.22 6.96 2.63
CA PHE A 931 24.43 7.75 2.61
C PHE A 931 25.21 7.56 3.91
N PRO A 932 26.53 7.30 3.88
CA PRO A 932 27.32 7.25 5.12
C PRO A 932 27.33 8.63 5.81
N ASP A 933 27.12 8.68 7.13
CA ASP A 933 27.11 9.93 7.90
C ASP A 933 28.52 10.50 8.18
N ASP A 934 29.56 9.67 8.06
CA ASP A 934 30.94 10.06 8.37
C ASP A 934 31.68 10.47 7.08
N PRO A 935 31.96 11.77 6.87
CA PRO A 935 32.72 12.24 5.70
C PRO A 935 34.20 11.81 5.72
N ALA A 936 34.71 11.30 6.85
CA ALA A 936 36.05 10.74 6.96
C ALA A 936 36.11 9.25 6.56
N LEU A 937 34.96 8.56 6.50
CA LEU A 937 34.87 7.27 5.84
C LEU A 937 34.91 7.50 4.33
N GLY A 938 35.79 6.78 3.64
CA GLY A 938 35.90 6.84 2.18
C GLY A 938 34.70 6.21 1.48
N ASP A 939 34.93 5.62 0.30
CA ASP A 939 33.94 4.70 -0.27
C ASP A 939 33.82 3.49 0.67
N VAL A 940 32.69 3.34 1.38
CA VAL A 940 32.51 2.28 2.39
C VAL A 940 32.68 0.88 1.78
N VAL A 941 32.40 0.72 0.48
CA VAL A 941 32.66 -0.53 -0.23
C VAL A 941 34.16 -0.79 -0.36
N ASP A 942 34.98 0.26 -0.49
CA ASP A 942 36.43 0.13 -0.48
C ASP A 942 36.99 -0.21 0.89
N GLU A 943 36.47 0.39 1.97
CA GLU A 943 36.88 0.02 3.33
C GLU A 943 36.51 -1.42 3.68
N LEU A 944 35.29 -1.86 3.31
CA LEU A 944 34.87 -3.25 3.42
C LEU A 944 35.74 -4.17 2.55
N ALA A 945 36.05 -3.77 1.32
CA ALA A 945 36.89 -4.57 0.44
C ALA A 945 38.30 -4.75 1.01
N ASP A 946 38.85 -3.69 1.61
CA ASP A 946 40.17 -3.74 2.24
C ASP A 946 40.16 -4.58 3.51
N ALA A 947 39.10 -4.49 4.33
CA ALA A 947 38.88 -5.39 5.46
C ALA A 947 38.73 -6.87 5.04
N ILE A 948 38.13 -7.13 3.87
CA ILE A 948 38.01 -8.49 3.32
C ILE A 948 39.34 -9.02 2.78
N LEU A 949 40.20 -8.14 2.24
CA LEU A 949 41.53 -8.50 1.74
C LEU A 949 42.50 -8.81 2.88
N ASP A 950 42.43 -8.04 3.98
CA ASP A 950 43.21 -8.24 5.21
C ASP A 950 44.71 -8.46 4.96
N ASP A 951 45.31 -7.62 4.09
CA ASP A 951 46.68 -7.79 3.59
C ASP A 951 47.56 -6.52 3.72
N ASP A 952 47.19 -5.61 4.63
CA ASP A 952 47.86 -4.31 4.85
C ASP A 952 48.05 -3.49 3.55
N GLY A 953 47.14 -3.65 2.58
CA GLY A 953 47.12 -2.90 1.32
C GLY A 953 48.12 -3.42 0.27
N ALA A 954 48.69 -4.61 0.46
CA ALA A 954 49.63 -5.21 -0.49
C ALA A 954 48.99 -5.41 -1.88
N THR A 955 47.76 -5.94 -1.93
CA THR A 955 47.02 -6.16 -3.18
C THR A 955 46.69 -4.85 -3.89
N ARG A 956 46.31 -3.79 -3.16
CA ARG A 956 46.07 -2.46 -3.77
C ARG A 956 47.34 -1.90 -4.38
N LYS A 957 48.49 -1.98 -3.69
CA LYS A 957 49.78 -1.55 -4.22
C LYS A 957 50.11 -2.26 -5.55
N GLN A 958 49.96 -3.58 -5.60
CA GLN A 958 50.20 -4.37 -6.81
C GLN A 958 49.22 -4.01 -7.94
N SER A 959 47.92 -3.83 -7.63
CA SER A 959 46.92 -3.44 -8.62
C SER A 959 47.15 -2.05 -9.20
N SER A 960 47.86 -1.17 -8.48
CA SER A 960 48.11 0.23 -8.86
C SER A 960 49.41 0.46 -9.63
N LEU A 961 50.23 -0.58 -9.86
CA LEU A 961 51.52 -0.46 -10.55
C LEU A 961 51.43 0.12 -11.98
N TRP A 962 50.28 -0.03 -12.64
CA TRP A 962 50.04 0.60 -13.95
C TRP A 962 50.08 2.13 -13.89
N ARG A 963 49.79 2.75 -12.73
CA ARG A 963 49.90 4.20 -12.53
C ARG A 963 51.36 4.65 -12.52
N ASN A 964 52.28 3.84 -12.01
CA ASN A 964 53.71 4.16 -12.05
C ASN A 964 54.21 4.22 -13.50
N ALA A 965 53.71 3.31 -14.36
CA ALA A 965 53.99 3.35 -15.79
C ALA A 965 53.39 4.60 -16.45
N LEU A 966 52.15 4.95 -16.09
CA LEU A 966 51.50 6.17 -16.55
C LEU A 966 52.27 7.44 -16.13
N GLN A 967 52.82 7.45 -14.91
CA GLN A 967 53.63 8.55 -14.39
C GLN A 967 54.99 8.64 -15.08
N LYS A 968 55.63 7.51 -15.41
CA LYS A 968 56.84 7.46 -16.24
C LYS A 968 56.60 8.08 -17.63
N ILE A 969 55.43 7.84 -18.23
CA ILE A 969 55.04 8.47 -19.51
C ILE A 969 54.84 9.98 -19.32
N TYR A 970 54.21 10.41 -18.23
CA TYR A 970 54.01 11.82 -17.92
C TYR A 970 55.35 12.57 -17.74
N GLU A 971 56.28 11.97 -17.01
CA GLU A 971 57.65 12.48 -16.80
C GLU A 971 58.44 12.53 -18.12
N ALA A 972 58.35 11.49 -18.95
CA ALA A 972 59.00 11.43 -20.26
C ALA A 972 58.46 12.46 -21.26
N ASN A 973 57.29 13.05 -20.99
CA ASN A 973 56.65 14.08 -21.79
C ASN A 973 56.74 15.48 -21.13
N ASP A 974 57.78 15.74 -20.35
CA ASP A 974 58.03 17.03 -19.68
C ASP A 974 56.89 17.49 -18.76
N TYR A 975 56.15 16.57 -18.14
CA TYR A 975 54.97 16.89 -17.34
C TYR A 975 53.86 17.64 -18.11
N ASP A 976 53.83 17.47 -19.44
CA ASP A 976 52.81 18.05 -20.31
C ASP A 976 51.73 17.02 -20.65
N LEU A 977 50.51 17.29 -20.18
CA LEU A 977 49.35 16.40 -20.36
C LEU A 977 48.91 16.29 -21.82
N ASP A 978 49.09 17.33 -22.64
CA ASP A 978 48.68 17.31 -24.05
C ASP A 978 49.68 16.48 -24.88
N LYS A 979 50.98 16.57 -24.57
CA LYS A 979 52.00 15.69 -25.15
C LYS A 979 51.78 14.23 -24.75
N MET A 980 51.55 13.98 -23.46
CA MET A 980 51.23 12.64 -22.93
C MET A 980 49.98 12.06 -23.58
N GLN A 981 48.91 12.85 -23.75
CA GLN A 981 47.69 12.40 -24.42
C GLN A 981 47.96 11.98 -25.87
N ASN A 982 48.71 12.80 -26.63
CA ASN A 982 49.08 12.47 -28.01
C ASN A 982 49.91 11.17 -28.09
N GLU A 983 50.82 10.95 -27.14
CA GLU A 983 51.67 9.76 -27.09
C GLU A 983 50.88 8.49 -26.72
N LEU A 984 49.94 8.60 -25.78
CA LEU A 984 49.00 7.53 -25.43
C LEU A 984 48.06 7.19 -26.59
N SER A 985 47.56 8.19 -27.33
CA SER A 985 46.71 7.97 -28.51
C SER A 985 47.45 7.22 -29.63
N ARG A 986 48.76 7.46 -29.82
CA ARG A 986 49.58 6.68 -30.76
C ARG A 986 49.69 5.20 -30.39
N HIS A 987 49.54 4.88 -29.11
CA HIS A 987 49.53 3.52 -28.57
C HIS A 987 48.11 2.95 -28.39
N GLY A 988 47.10 3.57 -29.03
CA GLY A 988 45.72 3.09 -29.04
C GLY A 988 44.91 3.45 -27.79
N ILE A 989 45.37 4.39 -26.96
CA ILE A 989 44.68 4.86 -25.75
C ILE A 989 44.20 6.29 -25.97
N ASP A 990 42.99 6.42 -26.54
CA ASP A 990 42.35 7.74 -26.71
C ASP A 990 41.50 8.09 -25.49
N ARG A 991 41.97 9.02 -24.66
CA ARG A 991 41.29 9.48 -23.44
C ARG A 991 41.41 10.98 -23.27
N ALA A 992 40.34 11.61 -22.82
CA ALA A 992 40.32 13.04 -22.56
C ALA A 992 41.26 13.44 -21.39
N ARG A 993 41.81 14.65 -21.45
CA ARG A 993 42.71 15.22 -20.44
C ARG A 993 42.23 15.04 -19.00
N VAL A 994 40.95 15.26 -18.72
CA VAL A 994 40.34 15.09 -17.38
C VAL A 994 40.48 13.65 -16.87
N THR A 995 40.35 12.66 -17.75
CA THR A 995 40.50 11.24 -17.40
C THR A 995 41.95 10.89 -17.06
N LEU A 996 42.91 11.43 -17.82
CA LEU A 996 44.34 11.22 -17.56
C LEU A 996 44.79 11.86 -16.24
N VAL A 997 44.32 13.07 -15.95
CA VAL A 997 44.51 13.74 -14.65
C VAL A 997 43.97 12.87 -13.52
N SER A 998 42.76 12.33 -13.68
CA SER A 998 42.17 11.42 -12.69
C SER A 998 43.02 10.16 -12.48
N TRP A 999 43.51 9.54 -13.56
CA TRP A 999 44.34 8.33 -13.46
C TRP A 999 45.70 8.57 -12.79
N LEU A 1000 46.32 9.73 -13.04
CA LEU A 1000 47.63 10.09 -12.47
C LEU A 1000 47.54 10.49 -10.99
N PHE A 1001 46.57 11.34 -10.65
CA PHE A 1001 46.59 12.05 -9.37
C PHE A 1001 45.53 11.59 -8.38
N THR A 1002 44.68 10.62 -8.74
CA THR A 1002 43.67 10.08 -7.84
C THR A 1002 43.85 8.59 -7.59
N THR A 1003 43.59 8.18 -6.35
CA THR A 1003 43.64 6.76 -5.95
C THR A 1003 42.32 6.03 -6.19
N LYS A 1004 41.24 6.76 -6.56
CA LYS A 1004 39.86 6.25 -6.69
C LYS A 1004 39.69 5.23 -7.84
N THR A 1005 40.48 5.32 -8.91
CA THR A 1005 40.36 4.42 -10.08
C THR A 1005 41.20 3.16 -9.94
N VAL A 1006 40.64 2.03 -9.52
CA VAL A 1006 41.39 0.75 -9.38
C VAL A 1006 42.10 0.35 -10.68
N ALA A 1007 41.41 0.45 -11.82
CA ALA A 1007 41.96 0.14 -13.14
C ALA A 1007 41.33 1.00 -14.25
N PRO A 1008 42.04 1.24 -15.37
CA PRO A 1008 41.48 1.93 -16.52
C PRO A 1008 40.38 1.10 -17.20
N GLN A 1009 39.49 1.77 -17.95
CA GLN A 1009 38.45 1.11 -18.74
C GLN A 1009 39.07 0.13 -19.76
N ASN A 1010 38.53 -1.08 -19.87
CA ASN A 1010 39.10 -2.21 -20.64
C ASN A 1010 40.52 -2.58 -20.19
N PRO A 1011 40.71 -2.96 -18.91
CA PRO A 1011 42.03 -3.11 -18.32
C PRO A 1011 42.90 -4.16 -19.03
N SER A 1012 42.29 -5.21 -19.59
CA SER A 1012 42.98 -6.26 -20.37
C SER A 1012 43.64 -5.75 -21.66
N GLN A 1013 43.19 -4.62 -22.20
CA GLN A 1013 43.78 -3.98 -23.38
C GLN A 1013 44.61 -2.76 -22.97
N THR A 1014 44.07 -1.92 -22.09
CA THR A 1014 44.68 -0.62 -21.76
C THR A 1014 45.91 -0.74 -20.87
N ILE A 1015 45.95 -1.67 -19.88
CA ILE A 1015 47.13 -1.83 -19.02
C ILE A 1015 48.35 -2.30 -19.82
N PRO A 1016 48.25 -3.33 -20.69
CA PRO A 1016 49.36 -3.70 -21.58
C PRO A 1016 49.83 -2.53 -22.45
N SER A 1017 48.92 -1.75 -23.05
CA SER A 1017 49.28 -0.60 -23.88
C SER A 1017 49.98 0.52 -23.09
N ILE A 1018 49.57 0.78 -21.83
CA ILE A 1018 50.26 1.74 -20.94
C ILE A 1018 51.68 1.24 -20.64
N LEU A 1019 51.84 -0.05 -20.31
CA LEU A 1019 53.17 -0.61 -20.00
C LEU A 1019 54.10 -0.63 -21.21
N LEU A 1020 53.56 -0.86 -22.40
CA LEU A 1020 54.30 -0.77 -23.67
C LEU A 1020 54.74 0.67 -23.97
N CYS A 1021 53.83 1.64 -23.83
CA CYS A 1021 54.14 3.05 -24.02
C CYS A 1021 55.19 3.56 -23.01
N ALA A 1022 55.20 3.01 -21.80
CA ALA A 1022 56.18 3.34 -20.75
C ALA A 1022 57.55 2.65 -20.92
N ASP A 1023 57.75 1.84 -21.96
CA ASP A 1023 58.97 1.08 -22.24
C ASP A 1023 59.43 0.27 -21.01
N ILE A 1024 58.58 -0.63 -20.52
CA ILE A 1024 58.84 -1.50 -19.36
C ILE A 1024 59.17 -2.93 -19.83
N ASP A 1025 60.36 -3.41 -19.45
CA ASP A 1025 60.79 -4.79 -19.67
C ASP A 1025 59.84 -5.81 -18.99
N ASN A 1026 59.56 -6.94 -19.65
CA ASN A 1026 58.59 -7.96 -19.20
C ASN A 1026 57.15 -7.44 -19.01
N SER A 1027 56.75 -6.42 -19.79
CA SER A 1027 55.41 -5.80 -19.75
C SER A 1027 54.23 -6.78 -19.75
N LYS A 1028 54.37 -7.95 -20.40
CA LYS A 1028 53.31 -8.96 -20.48
C LYS A 1028 53.08 -9.70 -19.16
N GLU A 1029 54.15 -10.16 -18.51
CA GLU A 1029 54.07 -10.85 -17.21
C GLU A 1029 53.64 -9.88 -16.09
N LEU A 1030 54.14 -8.64 -16.15
CA LEU A 1030 53.72 -7.58 -15.25
C LEU A 1030 52.24 -7.20 -15.47
N ALA A 1031 51.77 -7.12 -16.72
CA ALA A 1031 50.36 -6.88 -17.02
C ALA A 1031 49.47 -7.99 -16.45
N ASP A 1032 49.83 -9.26 -16.65
CA ASP A 1032 49.08 -10.40 -16.12
C ASP A 1032 49.02 -10.37 -14.58
N ASN A 1033 50.13 -10.02 -13.94
CA ASN A 1033 50.20 -9.86 -12.49
C ASN A 1033 49.33 -8.69 -11.97
N ILE A 1034 49.36 -7.53 -12.65
CA ILE A 1034 48.50 -6.39 -12.31
C ILE A 1034 47.03 -6.77 -12.50
N LEU A 1035 46.68 -7.41 -13.62
CA LEU A 1035 45.30 -7.84 -13.90
C LEU A 1035 44.79 -8.84 -12.87
N LYS A 1036 45.63 -9.77 -12.40
CA LYS A 1036 45.29 -10.71 -11.32
C LYS A 1036 44.94 -9.97 -10.03
N HIS A 1037 45.74 -8.98 -9.62
CA HIS A 1037 45.48 -8.20 -8.40
C HIS A 1037 44.29 -7.25 -8.57
N VAL A 1038 44.12 -6.62 -9.74
CA VAL A 1038 42.93 -5.84 -10.11
C VAL A 1038 41.67 -6.69 -9.97
N ASN A 1039 41.66 -7.91 -10.52
CA ASN A 1039 40.53 -8.84 -10.38
C ASN A 1039 40.27 -9.24 -8.93
N THR A 1040 41.32 -9.34 -8.11
CA THR A 1040 41.22 -9.65 -6.67
C THR A 1040 40.56 -8.49 -5.91
N VAL A 1041 40.96 -7.24 -6.18
CA VAL A 1041 40.30 -6.04 -5.62
C VAL A 1041 38.82 -5.97 -6.05
N TYR A 1042 38.51 -6.18 -7.34
CA TYR A 1042 37.11 -6.20 -7.79
C TYR A 1042 36.29 -7.35 -7.21
N ARG A 1043 36.90 -8.50 -6.91
CA ARG A 1043 36.22 -9.59 -6.20
C ARG A 1043 35.96 -9.22 -4.74
N ALA A 1044 36.91 -8.58 -4.06
CA ALA A 1044 36.73 -8.08 -2.70
C ALA A 1044 35.63 -7.00 -2.63
N ARG A 1045 35.58 -6.06 -3.58
CA ARG A 1045 34.49 -5.08 -3.71
C ARG A 1045 33.12 -5.72 -3.91
N ARG A 1046 33.04 -6.77 -4.72
CA ARG A 1046 31.78 -7.53 -4.92
C ARG A 1046 31.33 -8.26 -3.64
N LYS A 1047 32.27 -8.87 -2.92
CA LYS A 1047 32.01 -9.45 -1.60
C LYS A 1047 31.58 -8.41 -0.57
N ALA A 1048 32.22 -7.24 -0.58
CA ALA A 1048 31.85 -6.10 0.26
C ALA A 1048 30.43 -5.63 -0.03
N GLY A 1049 30.06 -5.49 -1.31
CA GLY A 1049 28.69 -5.17 -1.72
C GLY A 1049 27.68 -6.23 -1.26
N HIS A 1050 28.00 -7.52 -1.40
CA HIS A 1050 27.16 -8.61 -0.92
C HIS A 1050 26.99 -8.59 0.62
N PHE A 1051 28.07 -8.37 1.37
CA PHE A 1051 28.01 -8.21 2.82
C PHE A 1051 27.17 -7.01 3.23
N LEU A 1052 27.31 -5.88 2.52
CA LEU A 1052 26.55 -4.66 2.75
C LEU A 1052 25.04 -4.90 2.52
N VAL A 1053 24.67 -5.62 1.47
CA VAL A 1053 23.27 -6.03 1.22
C VAL A 1053 22.74 -6.90 2.35
N ALA A 1054 23.51 -7.89 2.83
CA ALA A 1054 23.08 -8.78 3.91
C ALA A 1054 22.91 -8.04 5.25
N GLN A 1055 23.78 -7.08 5.53
CA GLN A 1055 23.67 -6.24 6.73
C GLN A 1055 22.49 -5.28 6.62
N LEU A 1056 22.29 -4.60 5.49
CA LEU A 1056 21.19 -3.66 5.29
C LEU A 1056 19.81 -4.34 5.18
N SER A 1057 19.74 -5.59 4.71
CA SER A 1057 18.48 -6.35 4.64
C SER A 1057 18.02 -6.86 6.00
N THR A 1058 18.96 -7.09 6.92
CA THR A 1058 18.70 -7.59 8.28
C THR A 1058 18.78 -6.48 9.33
N ALA A 1059 19.36 -5.34 8.97
CA ALA A 1059 19.38 -4.16 9.81
C ALA A 1059 17.93 -3.83 10.14
N SER A 1060 17.63 -3.86 11.43
CA SER A 1060 16.48 -3.15 11.96
C SER A 1060 16.67 -1.70 11.52
N LEU A 1061 16.02 -1.28 10.44
CA LEU A 1061 15.55 0.09 10.37
C LEU A 1061 14.73 0.21 11.65
N SER A 1062 15.32 0.78 12.70
CA SER A 1062 14.57 1.03 13.92
C SER A 1062 13.30 1.73 13.46
N GLY A 1063 12.13 1.30 13.95
CA GLY A 1063 10.83 1.98 13.74
C GLY A 1063 10.80 3.38 14.38
N LEU A 1064 11.93 4.07 14.34
CA LEU A 1064 12.38 5.25 15.05
C LEU A 1064 13.61 5.92 14.37
N GLY A 1065 14.03 5.69 13.11
CA GLY A 1065 15.21 6.45 12.63
C GLY A 1065 15.63 6.37 11.16
N ASP A 1066 15.99 7.53 10.59
CA ASP A 1066 16.61 7.75 9.27
C ASP A 1066 18.04 7.22 9.23
N SER A 1067 18.33 6.15 9.98
CA SER A 1067 19.66 5.60 9.98
C SER A 1067 19.71 4.10 10.11
N ALA A 1068 20.50 3.49 9.24
CA ALA A 1068 20.90 2.10 9.33
C ALA A 1068 22.29 2.03 9.96
N PHE A 1069 22.54 1.01 10.77
CA PHE A 1069 23.85 0.77 11.34
C PHE A 1069 24.44 -0.50 10.76
N ILE A 1070 25.72 -0.43 10.43
CA ILE A 1070 26.48 -1.56 9.91
C ILE A 1070 27.72 -1.72 10.75
N GLU A 1071 28.06 -2.96 11.09
CA GLU A 1071 29.26 -3.26 11.86
C GLU A 1071 30.36 -3.77 10.93
N ILE A 1072 31.52 -3.12 10.99
CA ILE A 1072 32.74 -3.51 10.26
C ILE A 1072 33.86 -3.64 11.29
N ASN A 1073 34.43 -4.84 11.46
CA ASN A 1073 35.55 -5.09 12.37
C ASN A 1073 35.33 -4.51 13.79
N GLY A 1074 34.09 -4.58 14.32
CA GLY A 1074 33.71 -4.03 15.62
C GLY A 1074 33.44 -2.51 15.64
N ARG A 1075 33.63 -1.80 14.53
CA ARG A 1075 33.26 -0.39 14.36
C ARG A 1075 31.84 -0.30 13.79
N LYS A 1076 30.96 0.41 14.48
CA LYS A 1076 29.61 0.74 13.98
C LYS A 1076 29.69 1.97 13.08
N ILE A 1077 29.27 1.81 11.83
CA ILE A 1077 29.11 2.90 10.85
C ILE A 1077 27.63 3.21 10.76
N ARG A 1078 27.32 4.51 10.82
CA ARG A 1078 25.97 5.03 10.65
C ARG A 1078 25.75 5.45 9.20
N TYR A 1079 24.68 4.97 8.61
CA TYR A 1079 24.16 5.43 7.34
C TYR A 1079 22.94 6.29 7.60
N ARG A 1080 22.85 7.46 6.98
CA ARG A 1080 21.62 8.21 6.79
C ARG A 1080 20.78 7.57 5.70
N VAL A 1081 19.49 7.42 5.96
CA VAL A 1081 18.52 6.86 5.04
C VAL A 1081 17.55 7.97 4.67
N LEU A 1082 17.54 8.37 3.39
CA LEU A 1082 16.72 9.47 2.89
C LEU A 1082 15.78 8.96 1.80
N SER A 1083 14.48 9.23 1.96
CA SER A 1083 13.48 8.92 0.94
C SER A 1083 13.26 10.12 0.02
N ILE A 1084 13.30 9.90 -1.29
CA ILE A 1084 13.15 10.95 -2.30
C ILE A 1084 11.70 11.47 -2.32
N SER A 1085 11.53 12.79 -2.25
CA SER A 1085 10.24 13.49 -2.41
C SER A 1085 10.00 13.91 -3.87
N ALA A 1086 11.03 14.46 -4.53
CA ALA A 1086 10.97 14.99 -5.88
C ALA A 1086 12.33 14.86 -6.60
N ILE A 1087 12.29 14.76 -7.92
CA ILE A 1087 13.47 14.67 -8.79
C ILE A 1087 13.23 15.58 -10.00
N ASP A 1088 14.18 16.45 -10.29
CA ASP A 1088 14.11 17.34 -11.44
C ASP A 1088 14.72 16.69 -12.70
N GLU A 1089 14.35 17.23 -13.87
CA GLU A 1089 14.95 16.87 -15.15
C GLU A 1089 16.45 17.20 -15.19
N PRO A 1090 17.27 16.47 -15.97
CA PRO A 1090 18.70 16.67 -15.98
C PRO A 1090 19.08 18.03 -16.58
N ALA A 1091 19.85 18.81 -15.82
CA ALA A 1091 20.34 20.13 -16.21
C ALA A 1091 21.86 20.24 -16.01
N ARG A 1092 22.49 21.29 -16.54
CA ARG A 1092 23.94 21.51 -16.38
C ARG A 1092 24.20 22.32 -15.12
N PHE A 1093 25.08 21.81 -14.27
CA PHE A 1093 25.48 22.44 -13.01
C PHE A 1093 27.01 22.49 -12.89
N ASP A 1094 27.51 23.35 -12.01
CA ASP A 1094 28.92 23.29 -11.62
C ASP A 1094 29.22 21.98 -10.86
N ALA A 1095 30.29 21.29 -11.25
CA ALA A 1095 30.74 20.06 -10.61
C ALA A 1095 31.04 20.23 -9.10
N SER A 1096 31.37 21.44 -8.64
CA SER A 1096 31.59 21.71 -7.20
C SER A 1096 30.33 21.53 -6.34
N LEU A 1097 29.14 21.61 -6.97
CA LEU A 1097 27.85 21.52 -6.29
C LEU A 1097 27.40 20.08 -6.04
N LEU A 1098 28.09 19.09 -6.62
CA LEU A 1098 27.72 17.68 -6.50
C LEU A 1098 27.82 17.17 -5.05
N GLY A 1099 26.83 16.41 -4.63
CA GLY A 1099 26.74 15.78 -3.31
C GLY A 1099 25.37 15.96 -2.65
N VAL A 1100 25.22 15.34 -1.47
CA VAL A 1100 24.09 15.63 -0.57
C VAL A 1100 24.46 16.85 0.24
N ARG A 1101 23.58 17.84 0.31
CA ARG A 1101 23.78 19.08 1.06
C ARG A 1101 22.61 19.32 2.00
N SER A 1102 22.92 19.86 3.18
CA SER A 1102 21.92 20.52 4.00
C SER A 1102 21.49 21.81 3.30
N ILE A 1103 20.19 22.10 3.29
CA ILE A 1103 19.66 23.37 2.74
C ILE A 1103 20.27 24.56 3.51
N HIS A 1104 20.62 24.40 4.78
CA HIS A 1104 21.27 25.47 5.54
C HIS A 1104 22.74 25.70 5.12
N ASP A 1105 23.57 24.65 5.19
CA ASP A 1105 25.02 24.79 5.02
C ASP A 1105 25.38 25.17 3.56
N GLY A 1106 24.62 24.68 2.59
CA GLY A 1106 24.89 24.91 1.17
C GLY A 1106 24.73 26.36 0.71
N PHE A 1107 24.00 27.20 1.45
CA PHE A 1107 23.67 28.58 1.07
C PHE A 1107 24.46 29.64 1.84
N LEU A 1108 25.09 29.26 2.95
CA LEU A 1108 25.95 30.15 3.74
C LEU A 1108 27.42 30.03 3.32
N GLU A 1109 27.87 28.87 2.85
CA GLU A 1109 29.24 28.68 2.34
C GLU A 1109 29.47 29.27 0.94
N ALA A 1110 28.42 29.55 0.16
CA ALA A 1110 28.54 30.07 -1.21
C ALA A 1110 28.90 31.58 -1.27
N GLY A 1111 29.01 32.25 -0.12
CA GLY A 1111 29.27 33.70 0.00
C GLY A 1111 30.70 34.11 0.37
N THR A 1112 31.66 33.17 0.48
CA THR A 1112 33.07 33.47 0.82
C THR A 1112 34.03 33.34 -0.35
#